data_AF-A0A953QNC2-F1
#
_entry.id   AF-A0A953QNC2-F1
#
_cell.length_a   1.000
_cell.length_b   1.000
_cell.length_c   1.000
_cell.angle_alpha   90.00
_cell.angle_beta   90.00
_cell.angle_gamma   90.00
#
_symmetry.space_group_name_H-M   'P 1'
#
loop_
_entity.id
_entity.type
_entity.pdbx_description
1 polymer ?
#
loop_
_entity_poly.entity_id
_entity_poly.type
_entity_poly.pdbx_seq_one_letter_code
_entity_poly.pdbx_strand_id
1 'polypeptide(L)'
;MKLERVVAAGSIALLLPFLLRSDDARIFPTTPGKLYRAVVSIENPEHFSGRVEVEIRDARGVIAAKPLHPFDLDLSINLKPKGEVRVKLSRTESVRVEFTELPPPGDDAIALQPNRTWNQAQTIRFGQTVHGSGDDRPYVPVSMDHAYADLMSGFQWFRFTVPGDRPKLAHFVLETPDRDVPPDVDVFAEHDGSIEPYREGASAYNPEATQNFPGLSPFRTRVVHPGQTYLLRVAPNHPDYTLRTLVYDVPPYRDPHKAVEAGMDYLIALGDAWHANTPRRGAIALRNTMAHAEPSSCIACHPTQFTVRGYLTAVKNGYPVHHPNQLRFLTERLANNPRPMYGQENADWARVIFSARTVSSRVPVLLDMAGVRAPDVTRGYAEYLRKTSLEDEADGSLPFVSAFEIGLQSWQTFGLAGFTADRDRVRDEVIARKPANVIDLAWKIAALAKFGAKAEAEIEQLYSWQDAEGRFPYHFDRAEPRADFITYQALYALAVAGSKDPRLEKTVAYALKQQRVDGSWQGDPVYKGFDTPFRDTQFAVMALSTLFPMKSDRPAPAAEPSAPLNSLSKIDQRREAETLRRSGSILEIGKALESPEGRTRWTALRVFAQEFRGLSDQSELLKPLKAALDDPMPANRFQAANALWRWYQWHRDDSILDALARHLGSEHDAYVRRGLIESVYNVLDDNPGQLEAWERALVSEADRKKTEEALHRSVRDQAAVIARNLANGNRDLRLGLLTALWDFHLRHMAIPDDNREKVDVILPSFFADYSSGVPRLHESDFRYEPYAETAAFAYRAANDFHVTRLGNDTDLPHLFKDSGDALERALLKCLDGADRELTVEVVKASSILGDAETTSFTAAMLRLLESGDAQIRDAVRYVYANNARGRLTLGDPDAPDAALQKLLAELIDSRRPDVLTVALPLVAELPVGSTFTRDPALAWSVEKLVREDVVPAAVLRAAAVFPSIADQPLMRTELLHALKSRDYATQQAAIDLVLARYITDPTTDELSRQFIEATEGRARAVLIDKLDPNKFALRLSAASSYRAVSGEPLPADDNLFSSRVVQDAVIEALRDKSPAVREAAQDLVREQAKLQTIAKVAPAARPAPDFTYFVEKVQPILAARGSDGKACMMCHATHAIFKLTPDARANYTNTLKVINTTEPRKSLLLIKPTRPNDAVGDANLYLATHNGGERWVANEDSPEYATILEWIRGAKLP
;
A
#
# COMPACT_ATOMS: atom_id res chain seq x y z
N MET A 1 47.59 32.85 19.48
CA MET A 1 46.99 32.15 18.32
C MET A 1 46.90 33.14 17.17
N LYS A 2 47.61 32.88 16.06
CA LYS A 2 47.64 33.76 14.89
C LYS A 2 46.34 33.62 14.10
N LEU A 3 45.69 34.74 13.76
CA LEU A 3 44.68 34.78 12.69
C LEU A 3 45.38 34.44 11.37
N GLU A 4 45.12 33.29 10.78
CA GLU A 4 45.45 33.05 9.38
C GLU A 4 44.21 33.29 8.52
N ARG A 5 44.26 34.36 7.73
CA ARG A 5 43.32 34.63 6.64
C ARG A 5 43.67 33.69 5.49
N VAL A 6 42.90 32.62 5.30
CA VAL A 6 42.99 31.83 4.06
C VAL A 6 42.02 32.45 3.05
N VAL A 7 42.58 33.11 2.05
CA VAL A 7 41.84 33.62 0.89
C VAL A 7 41.91 32.57 -0.20
N ALA A 8 40.83 31.80 -0.36
CA ALA A 8 40.61 30.98 -1.55
C ALA A 8 39.25 31.36 -2.15
N ALA A 9 39.25 31.77 -3.43
CA ALA A 9 38.06 31.98 -4.26
C ALA A 9 36.92 32.85 -3.66
N GLY A 10 37.24 34.05 -3.16
CA GLY A 10 36.23 35.10 -2.93
C GLY A 10 35.33 34.93 -1.70
N SER A 11 35.55 33.92 -0.86
CA SER A 11 34.81 33.70 0.39
C SER A 11 35.71 34.01 1.60
N ILE A 12 35.31 34.96 2.46
CA ILE A 12 35.96 35.19 3.75
C ILE A 12 35.41 34.14 4.72
N ALA A 13 36.15 33.06 4.93
CA ALA A 13 35.84 32.08 5.96
C ALA A 13 36.56 32.46 7.26
N LEU A 14 35.81 32.70 8.34
CA LEU A 14 36.35 32.68 9.71
C LEU A 14 36.57 31.22 10.11
N LEU A 15 37.60 30.58 9.55
CA LEU A 15 38.03 29.22 9.88
C LEU A 15 38.83 29.24 11.19
N LEU A 16 38.15 29.22 12.32
CA LEU A 16 38.76 28.86 13.59
C LEU A 16 37.89 27.78 14.24
N PRO A 17 38.33 26.51 14.29
CA PRO A 17 37.69 25.53 15.16
C PRO A 17 37.85 26.04 16.60
N PHE A 18 36.73 26.33 17.23
CA PHE A 18 36.69 26.86 18.58
C PHE A 18 36.03 25.85 19.49
N LEU A 19 36.84 25.21 20.34
CA LEU A 19 36.33 24.34 21.38
C LEU A 19 35.52 25.18 22.39
N LEU A 20 34.21 24.94 22.45
CA LEU A 20 33.26 25.72 23.24
C LEU A 20 32.91 24.95 24.53
N ARG A 21 33.48 25.36 25.67
CA ARG A 21 33.12 24.81 27.00
C ARG A 21 32.03 25.69 27.63
N SER A 22 31.10 25.10 28.38
CA SER A 22 29.73 25.60 28.64
C SER A 22 29.54 26.99 29.24
N ASP A 23 30.60 27.64 29.71
CA ASP A 23 30.39 28.67 30.73
C ASP A 23 30.26 30.09 30.17
N ASP A 24 30.44 30.30 28.85
CA ASP A 24 30.16 31.60 28.20
C ASP A 24 29.61 31.46 26.77
N ALA A 25 28.62 32.29 26.43
CA ALA A 25 28.15 32.45 25.05
C ALA A 25 29.27 33.09 24.21
N ARG A 26 29.79 32.39 23.20
CA ARG A 26 30.85 32.94 22.36
C ARG A 26 30.27 33.90 21.34
N ILE A 27 30.93 35.05 21.21
CA ILE A 27 30.60 36.11 20.25
C ILE A 27 31.36 35.85 18.95
N PHE A 28 30.63 35.85 17.84
CA PHE A 28 31.16 35.75 16.49
C PHE A 28 30.90 37.08 15.77
N PRO A 29 31.97 37.77 15.31
CA PRO A 29 31.81 39.03 14.61
C PRO A 29 31.19 38.77 13.23
N THR A 30 30.12 39.50 12.91
CA THR A 30 29.48 39.47 11.59
C THR A 30 29.40 40.89 11.03
N THR A 31 29.35 41.01 9.70
CA THR A 31 29.18 42.30 9.04
C THR A 31 27.69 42.61 8.89
N PRO A 32 27.18 43.74 9.43
CA PRO A 32 25.78 44.10 9.28
C PRO A 32 25.34 44.12 7.81
N GLY A 33 24.20 43.49 7.53
CA GLY A 33 23.61 43.47 6.19
C GLY A 33 24.15 42.40 5.24
N LYS A 34 25.21 41.67 5.60
CA LYS A 34 25.68 40.48 4.86
C LYS A 34 24.89 39.23 5.22
N LEU A 35 24.89 38.26 4.32
CA LEU A 35 24.26 36.95 4.50
C LEU A 35 25.30 35.96 4.98
N TYR A 36 24.91 35.09 5.91
CA TYR A 36 25.79 34.06 6.45
C TYR A 36 25.07 32.72 6.50
N ARG A 37 25.80 31.64 6.22
CA ARG A 37 25.48 30.28 6.65
C ARG A 37 26.21 30.03 7.95
N ALA A 38 25.47 29.73 9.02
CA ALA A 38 26.02 29.30 10.30
C ALA A 38 25.88 27.78 10.42
N VAL A 39 26.98 27.10 10.73
CA VAL A 39 27.01 25.66 10.98
C VAL A 39 27.60 25.42 12.37
N VAL A 40 26.89 24.68 13.21
CA VAL A 40 27.40 24.19 14.50
C VAL A 40 27.36 22.67 14.47
N SER A 41 28.52 22.02 14.59
CA SER A 41 28.66 20.57 14.41
C SER A 41 29.42 19.95 15.57
N ILE A 42 29.03 18.74 16.00
CA ILE A 42 29.81 17.93 16.93
C ILE A 42 31.17 17.60 16.31
N GLU A 43 32.26 17.87 17.05
CA GLU A 43 33.63 17.70 16.56
C GLU A 43 34.07 16.24 16.50
N ASN A 44 33.73 15.43 17.51
CA ASN A 44 34.12 14.03 17.63
C ASN A 44 32.88 13.13 17.73
N PRO A 45 32.17 12.90 16.61
CA PRO A 45 30.87 12.24 16.63
C PRO A 45 30.93 10.77 17.07
N GLU A 46 32.06 10.08 16.92
CA GLU A 46 32.23 8.69 17.36
C GLU A 46 32.22 8.54 18.89
N HIS A 47 32.51 9.62 19.62
CA HIS A 47 32.53 9.64 21.09
C HIS A 47 31.35 10.40 21.69
N PHE A 48 30.46 10.93 20.84
CA PHE A 48 29.36 11.75 21.30
C PHE A 48 28.20 10.88 21.78
N SER A 49 27.78 11.12 23.02
CA SER A 49 26.63 10.46 23.64
C SER A 49 25.73 11.47 24.35
N GLY A 50 24.43 11.20 24.37
CA GLY A 50 23.43 12.07 24.98
C GLY A 50 23.02 13.23 24.08
N ARG A 51 22.82 14.42 24.67
CA ARG A 51 22.19 15.58 24.03
C ARG A 51 22.87 16.89 24.45
N VAL A 52 23.02 17.83 23.52
CA VAL A 52 23.42 19.22 23.80
C VAL A 52 22.50 20.19 23.06
N GLU A 53 21.93 21.17 23.75
CA GLU A 53 21.19 22.25 23.10
C GLU A 53 22.18 23.24 22.50
N VAL A 54 22.03 23.52 21.21
CA VAL A 54 22.70 24.64 20.54
C VAL A 54 21.70 25.78 20.41
N GLU A 55 22.12 26.98 20.77
CA GLU A 55 21.31 28.18 20.63
C GLU A 55 22.12 29.28 19.92
N ILE A 56 21.57 29.81 18.82
CA ILE A 56 22.14 30.90 18.03
C ILE A 56 21.25 32.13 18.22
N ARG A 57 21.83 33.25 18.67
CA ARG A 57 21.11 34.50 18.96
C ARG A 57 21.84 35.72 18.42
N ASP A 58 21.11 36.78 18.07
CA ASP A 58 21.65 38.11 17.79
C ASP A 58 20.96 39.19 18.65
N ALA A 59 21.11 40.47 18.31
CA ALA A 59 20.49 41.57 19.04
C ALA A 59 18.94 41.53 19.06
N ARG A 60 18.30 40.72 18.21
CA ARG A 60 16.84 40.51 18.19
C ARG A 60 16.37 39.41 19.14
N GLY A 61 17.29 38.60 19.67
CA GLY A 61 16.99 37.41 20.47
C GLY A 61 17.43 36.12 19.78
N VAL A 62 16.81 35.00 20.15
CA VAL A 62 17.11 33.67 19.59
C VAL A 62 16.69 33.62 18.12
N ILE A 63 17.65 33.31 17.24
CA ILE A 63 17.43 33.10 15.80
C ILE A 63 17.03 31.65 15.56
N ALA A 64 17.77 30.71 16.14
CA ALA A 64 17.49 29.28 16.08
C ALA A 64 18.01 28.57 17.32
N ALA A 65 17.38 27.46 17.66
CA ALA A 65 17.83 26.55 18.69
C ALA A 65 17.53 25.12 18.26
N LYS A 66 18.41 24.19 18.59
CA LYS A 66 18.25 22.77 18.25
C LYS A 66 19.02 21.86 19.20
N PRO A 67 18.43 20.73 19.62
CA PRO A 67 19.15 19.66 20.28
C PRO A 67 20.02 18.88 19.27
N LEU A 68 21.32 18.80 19.52
CA LEU A 68 22.20 17.85 18.83
C LEU A 68 22.27 16.54 19.62
N HIS A 69 22.29 15.40 18.92
CA HIS A 69 22.34 14.03 19.48
C HIS A 69 22.97 13.04 18.46
N PRO A 70 23.26 11.77 18.80
CA PRO A 70 24.01 10.85 17.93
C PRO A 70 23.44 10.61 16.53
N PHE A 71 22.15 10.89 16.29
CA PHE A 71 21.52 10.80 14.97
C PHE A 71 21.29 12.16 14.31
N ASP A 72 21.67 13.25 14.98
CA ASP A 72 21.58 14.62 14.51
C ASP A 72 22.75 15.47 15.03
N LEU A 73 23.86 15.46 14.29
CA LEU A 73 25.16 15.94 14.75
C LEU A 73 25.44 17.42 14.43
N ASP A 74 24.55 18.10 13.72
CA ASP A 74 24.74 19.50 13.33
C ASP A 74 23.45 20.32 13.20
N LEU A 75 23.64 21.63 13.30
CA LEU A 75 22.66 22.68 13.02
C LEU A 75 23.21 23.58 11.92
N SER A 76 22.55 23.64 10.77
CA SER A 76 22.85 24.56 9.68
C SER A 76 21.70 25.52 9.42
N ILE A 77 21.96 26.84 9.47
CA ILE A 77 20.95 27.85 9.16
C ILE A 77 21.54 28.98 8.31
N ASN A 78 20.68 29.57 7.48
CA ASN A 78 20.99 30.80 6.76
C ASN A 78 20.39 31.98 7.52
N LEU A 79 21.19 33.02 7.76
CA LEU A 79 20.78 34.18 8.54
C LEU A 79 21.37 35.48 7.99
N LYS A 80 20.62 36.57 8.21
CA LYS A 80 21.07 37.95 8.01
C LYS A 80 21.13 38.61 9.39
N PRO A 81 22.31 38.64 10.05
CA PRO A 81 22.41 39.01 11.45
C PRO A 81 22.27 40.51 11.66
N LYS A 82 21.66 40.91 12.79
CA LYS A 82 21.57 42.30 13.25
C LYS A 82 22.61 42.55 14.33
N GLY A 83 23.87 42.71 13.92
CA GLY A 83 25.02 42.89 14.81
C GLY A 83 25.72 41.56 15.13
N GLU A 84 26.36 41.48 16.29
CA GLU A 84 27.09 40.28 16.70
C GLU A 84 26.17 39.07 16.90
N VAL A 85 26.67 37.88 16.52
CA VAL A 85 25.96 36.62 16.75
C VAL A 85 26.61 35.90 17.93
N ARG A 86 25.79 35.33 18.82
CA ARG A 86 26.26 34.51 19.94
C ARG A 86 25.78 33.08 19.80
N VAL A 87 26.69 32.14 20.07
CA VAL A 87 26.37 30.70 20.15
C VAL A 87 26.53 30.23 21.59
N LYS A 88 25.51 29.53 22.10
CA LYS A 88 25.46 28.99 23.46
C LYS A 88 25.17 27.48 23.42
N LEU A 89 25.80 26.73 24.33
CA LEU A 89 25.53 25.31 24.57
C LEU A 89 24.85 25.10 25.93
N SER A 90 23.98 24.10 26.06
CA SER A 90 23.39 23.75 27.38
C SER A 90 24.33 22.99 28.30
N ARG A 91 25.36 22.33 27.77
CA ARG A 91 26.41 21.62 28.51
C ARG A 91 27.75 21.74 27.80
N THR A 92 28.84 21.41 28.49
CA THR A 92 30.18 21.40 27.88
C THR A 92 30.23 20.28 26.85
N GLU A 93 30.55 20.62 25.60
CA GLU A 93 30.72 19.66 24.50
C GLU A 93 31.67 20.25 23.45
N SER A 94 32.47 19.41 22.79
CA SER A 94 33.34 19.89 21.71
C SER A 94 32.55 20.05 20.42
N VAL A 95 32.32 21.31 20.03
CA VAL A 95 31.65 21.67 18.77
C VAL A 95 32.56 22.50 17.88
N ARG A 96 32.42 22.33 16.57
CA ARG A 96 32.95 23.27 15.57
C ARG A 96 31.85 24.25 15.16
N VAL A 97 32.20 25.53 15.07
CA VAL A 97 31.28 26.59 14.63
C VAL A 97 31.88 27.28 13.42
N GLU A 98 31.13 27.31 12.32
CA GLU A 98 31.55 27.91 11.06
C GLU A 98 30.53 28.97 10.61
N PHE A 99 31.02 30.16 10.28
CA PHE A 99 30.24 31.22 9.64
C PHE A 99 30.80 31.48 8.25
N THR A 100 30.05 31.10 7.23
CA THR A 100 30.40 31.31 5.82
C THR A 100 29.59 32.48 5.28
N GLU A 101 30.24 33.56 4.83
CA GLU A 101 29.54 34.62 4.10
C GLU A 101 28.98 34.04 2.79
N LEU A 102 27.67 34.20 2.59
CA LEU A 102 27.01 33.78 1.35
C LEU A 102 27.03 34.93 0.34
N PRO A 103 27.21 34.63 -0.95
CA PRO A 103 27.10 35.65 -1.99
C PRO A 103 25.71 36.31 -1.94
N PRO A 104 25.59 37.59 -2.35
CA PRO A 104 24.29 38.20 -2.50
C PRO A 104 23.45 37.36 -3.48
N PRO A 105 22.18 37.07 -3.15
CA PRO A 105 21.31 36.30 -4.01
C PRO A 105 21.21 37.01 -5.37
N GLY A 106 21.34 36.23 -6.45
CA GLY A 106 21.08 36.71 -7.81
C GLY A 106 19.58 36.92 -8.03
N ASP A 107 19.01 36.26 -9.03
CA ASP A 107 17.55 36.28 -9.22
C ASP A 107 16.78 35.41 -8.21
N ASP A 108 17.44 34.40 -7.65
CA ASP A 108 16.90 33.49 -6.63
C ASP A 108 16.86 34.13 -5.24
N ALA A 109 16.10 33.56 -4.32
CA ALA A 109 16.09 33.94 -2.91
C ALA A 109 16.75 32.86 -2.05
N ILE A 110 17.31 33.28 -0.91
CA ILE A 110 17.79 32.39 0.15
C ILE A 110 16.79 32.51 1.31
N ALA A 111 16.30 31.41 1.85
CA ALA A 111 15.45 31.42 3.05
C ALA A 111 16.28 31.84 4.26
N LEU A 112 15.83 32.86 5.02
CA LEU A 112 16.57 33.47 6.12
C LEU A 112 15.81 33.34 7.43
N GLN A 113 16.50 32.92 8.49
CA GLN A 113 15.94 32.90 9.85
C GLN A 113 16.08 34.29 10.55
N PRO A 114 15.13 34.67 11.43
CA PRO A 114 13.90 33.96 11.76
C PRO A 114 12.78 34.22 10.73
N ASN A 115 12.09 33.16 10.28
CA ASN A 115 10.91 33.23 9.41
C ASN A 115 9.82 32.19 9.79
N ARG A 116 9.69 31.89 11.09
CA ARG A 116 8.93 30.73 11.60
C ARG A 116 7.42 30.92 11.71
N THR A 117 6.95 32.16 11.67
CA THR A 117 5.53 32.51 11.78
C THR A 117 5.10 33.31 10.55
N TRP A 118 3.81 33.30 10.23
CA TRP A 118 3.27 34.08 9.11
C TRP A 118 3.50 35.59 9.28
N ASN A 119 3.55 36.08 10.53
CA ASN A 119 3.94 37.46 10.88
C ASN A 119 5.40 37.78 10.54
N GLN A 120 6.28 36.77 10.55
CA GLN A 120 7.69 36.87 10.19
C GLN A 120 7.95 36.45 8.75
N ALA A 121 6.91 36.27 7.93
CA ALA A 121 7.04 35.73 6.58
C ALA A 121 8.01 36.57 5.73
N GLN A 122 9.03 35.90 5.19
CA GLN A 122 10.04 36.52 4.34
C GLN A 122 9.42 36.97 3.01
N THR A 123 9.67 38.21 2.60
CA THR A 123 9.16 38.71 1.31
C THR A 123 10.00 38.14 0.16
N ILE A 124 9.32 37.60 -0.85
CA ILE A 124 9.90 37.10 -2.11
C ILE A 124 9.16 37.69 -3.30
N ARG A 125 9.80 37.73 -4.47
CA ARG A 125 9.12 38.09 -5.73
C ARG A 125 8.25 36.91 -6.19
N PHE A 126 7.09 37.18 -6.78
CA PHE A 126 6.27 36.12 -7.38
C PHE A 126 7.04 35.44 -8.54
N GLY A 127 7.08 34.10 -8.54
CA GLY A 127 7.88 33.32 -9.49
C GLY A 127 9.35 33.12 -9.10
N GLN A 128 9.81 33.68 -7.98
CA GLN A 128 11.20 33.55 -7.52
C GLN A 128 11.47 32.15 -6.96
N THR A 129 12.57 31.51 -7.37
CA THR A 129 13.05 30.27 -6.75
C THR A 129 13.67 30.58 -5.38
N VAL A 130 13.36 29.78 -4.36
CA VAL A 130 13.90 29.93 -3.00
C VAL A 130 14.74 28.70 -2.64
N HIS A 131 15.98 28.92 -2.22
CA HIS A 131 16.86 27.89 -1.66
C HIS A 131 16.91 28.04 -0.15
N GLY A 132 16.68 26.97 0.60
CA GLY A 132 16.55 27.06 2.05
C GLY A 132 17.07 25.84 2.80
N SER A 133 17.22 26.03 4.11
CA SER A 133 17.55 24.95 5.04
C SER A 133 16.50 24.89 6.14
N GLY A 134 15.90 23.73 6.35
CA GLY A 134 14.98 23.44 7.45
C GLY A 134 15.64 22.67 8.59
N ASP A 135 16.97 22.78 8.73
CA ASP A 135 17.73 21.98 9.69
C ASP A 135 17.56 22.46 11.15
N ASP A 136 16.79 23.52 11.39
CA ASP A 136 16.38 23.94 12.73
C ASP A 136 15.31 23.03 13.35
N ARG A 137 14.75 22.13 12.55
CA ARG A 137 14.03 20.94 13.01
C ARG A 137 15.00 19.76 13.21
N PRO A 138 14.85 18.95 14.27
CA PRO A 138 15.58 17.69 14.41
C PRO A 138 15.35 16.76 13.21
N TYR A 139 16.45 16.31 12.60
CA TYR A 139 16.50 15.41 11.45
C TYR A 139 16.01 14.00 11.82
N VAL A 140 16.37 13.57 13.03
CA VAL A 140 15.86 12.41 13.75
C VAL A 140 15.38 12.95 15.11
N PRO A 141 14.21 12.52 15.61
CA PRO A 141 13.68 13.01 16.89
C PRO A 141 14.63 12.67 18.04
N VAL A 142 14.65 13.53 19.05
CA VAL A 142 15.54 13.36 20.22
C VAL A 142 15.19 12.10 21.01
N SER A 143 13.90 11.86 21.21
CA SER A 143 13.34 10.68 21.84
C SER A 143 11.92 10.48 21.32
N MET A 144 11.33 9.32 21.61
CA MET A 144 9.92 9.07 21.29
C MET A 144 8.98 10.08 21.98
N ASP A 145 9.28 10.49 23.21
CA ASP A 145 8.46 11.48 23.94
C ASP A 145 8.49 12.89 23.31
N HIS A 146 9.57 13.23 22.59
CA HIS A 146 9.72 14.52 21.91
C HIS A 146 9.33 14.47 20.43
N ALA A 147 9.06 13.27 19.89
CA ALA A 147 8.82 13.06 18.47
C ALA A 147 7.74 13.98 17.90
N TYR A 148 6.64 14.21 18.63
CA TYR A 148 5.57 15.11 18.18
C TYR A 148 5.99 16.58 18.14
N ALA A 149 6.67 17.05 19.19
CA ALA A 149 7.17 18.43 19.24
C ALA A 149 8.18 18.70 18.11
N ASP A 150 9.06 17.72 17.85
CA ASP A 150 10.04 17.78 16.76
C ASP A 150 9.36 17.79 15.38
N LEU A 151 8.28 17.02 15.18
CA LEU A 151 7.45 17.02 13.96
C LEU A 151 6.81 18.38 13.66
N MET A 152 6.41 19.12 14.70
CA MET A 152 5.73 20.41 14.61
C MET A 152 6.70 21.61 14.56
N SER A 153 7.99 21.36 14.32
CA SER A 153 9.04 22.40 14.26
C SER A 153 9.54 22.66 12.83
N GLY A 154 10.28 23.76 12.64
CA GLY A 154 10.97 24.06 11.38
C GLY A 154 10.10 24.59 10.23
N PHE A 155 8.86 25.04 10.51
CA PHE A 155 8.04 25.74 9.51
C PHE A 155 8.69 27.06 9.10
N GLN A 156 8.62 27.38 7.81
CA GLN A 156 9.11 28.62 7.23
C GLN A 156 8.01 29.30 6.43
N TRP A 157 7.94 30.63 6.54
CA TRP A 157 6.89 31.42 5.91
C TRP A 157 7.45 32.42 4.92
N PHE A 158 6.77 32.54 3.78
CA PHE A 158 7.08 33.52 2.74
C PHE A 158 5.83 34.33 2.37
N ARG A 159 6.03 35.54 1.88
CA ARG A 159 4.96 36.40 1.35
C ARG A 159 5.33 36.93 -0.02
N PHE A 160 4.36 36.98 -0.93
CA PHE A 160 4.55 37.54 -2.27
C PHE A 160 3.30 38.30 -2.72
N THR A 161 3.49 39.29 -3.59
CA THR A 161 2.39 40.03 -4.24
C THR A 161 2.42 39.74 -5.73
N VAL A 162 1.25 39.46 -6.31
CA VAL A 162 1.14 39.10 -7.72
C VAL A 162 1.19 40.37 -8.59
N PRO A 163 2.16 40.50 -9.51
CA PRO A 163 2.23 41.63 -10.43
C PRO A 163 1.27 41.47 -11.61
N GLY A 164 1.05 42.56 -12.36
CA GLY A 164 0.31 42.55 -13.62
C GLY A 164 -1.16 42.95 -13.50
N ASP A 165 -1.96 42.53 -14.48
CA ASP A 165 -3.36 42.93 -14.67
C ASP A 165 -4.32 41.75 -14.91
N ARG A 166 -3.81 40.52 -14.99
CA ARG A 166 -4.60 39.30 -15.21
C ARG A 166 -4.22 38.16 -14.25
N PRO A 167 -5.18 37.30 -13.85
CA PRO A 167 -4.90 36.13 -13.02
C PRO A 167 -3.87 35.18 -13.65
N LYS A 168 -3.16 34.44 -12.80
CA LYS A 168 -2.12 33.49 -13.19
C LYS A 168 -2.32 32.14 -12.51
N LEU A 169 -2.05 31.06 -13.24
CA LEU A 169 -1.90 29.74 -12.64
C LEU A 169 -0.46 29.63 -12.10
N ALA A 170 -0.33 29.33 -10.81
CA ALA A 170 0.93 29.09 -10.14
C ALA A 170 1.02 27.63 -9.69
N HIS A 171 2.15 26.99 -10.01
CA HIS A 171 2.54 25.69 -9.49
C HIS A 171 3.65 25.90 -8.45
N PHE A 172 3.36 25.60 -7.19
CA PHE A 172 4.33 25.63 -6.08
C PHE A 172 4.88 24.23 -5.88
N VAL A 173 6.17 24.06 -6.15
CA VAL A 173 6.85 22.75 -6.11
C VAL A 173 8.02 22.82 -5.14
N LEU A 174 7.96 21.97 -4.12
CA LEU A 174 8.98 21.82 -3.10
C LEU A 174 9.86 20.60 -3.43
N GLU A 175 11.12 20.87 -3.74
CA GLU A 175 12.11 19.87 -4.10
C GLU A 175 12.97 19.55 -2.87
N THR A 176 13.05 18.26 -2.54
CA THR A 176 13.85 17.76 -1.43
C THR A 176 14.80 16.65 -1.89
N PRO A 177 16.01 16.55 -1.30
CA PRO A 177 17.02 15.58 -1.71
C PRO A 177 16.76 14.14 -1.24
N ASP A 178 15.89 13.92 -0.25
CA ASP A 178 15.33 12.59 0.03
C ASP A 178 13.80 12.61 -0.02
N ARG A 179 13.20 11.42 -0.13
CA ARG A 179 11.76 11.21 -0.25
C ARG A 179 11.23 10.20 0.77
N ASP A 180 12.03 9.85 1.76
CA ASP A 180 11.62 8.91 2.80
C ASP A 180 10.60 9.57 3.75
N VAL A 181 10.70 10.89 3.94
CA VAL A 181 9.83 11.65 4.84
C VAL A 181 9.10 12.76 4.08
N PRO A 182 7.78 12.92 4.27
CA PRO A 182 7.00 13.89 3.51
C PRO A 182 7.34 15.35 3.88
N PRO A 183 7.52 16.22 2.88
CA PRO A 183 7.52 17.66 3.05
C PRO A 183 6.11 18.24 2.75
N ASP A 184 5.89 19.51 3.09
CA ASP A 184 4.64 20.21 2.76
C ASP A 184 4.86 21.66 2.29
N VAL A 185 4.05 22.08 1.31
CA VAL A 185 3.86 23.48 0.94
C VAL A 185 2.36 23.78 0.86
N ASP A 186 1.94 24.92 1.40
CA ASP A 186 0.55 25.38 1.29
C ASP A 186 0.45 26.92 1.17
N VAL A 187 -0.65 27.37 0.57
CA VAL A 187 -0.90 28.77 0.21
C VAL A 187 -2.04 29.33 1.05
N PHE A 188 -1.84 30.53 1.58
CA PHE A 188 -2.77 31.22 2.47
C PHE A 188 -3.05 32.65 1.99
N ALA A 189 -4.22 33.16 2.34
CA ALA A 189 -4.59 34.56 2.22
C ALA A 189 -4.83 35.16 3.61
N GLU A 190 -4.57 36.46 3.77
CA GLU A 190 -4.91 37.18 4.99
C GLU A 190 -6.40 37.56 4.96
N HIS A 191 -7.10 37.28 6.06
CA HIS A 191 -8.51 37.64 6.26
C HIS A 191 -8.71 38.11 7.71
N ASP A 192 -9.18 39.35 7.89
CA ASP A 192 -9.51 39.96 9.19
C ASP A 192 -8.44 39.81 10.29
N GLY A 193 -7.16 40.00 9.94
CA GLY A 193 -6.04 39.88 10.89
C GLY A 193 -5.64 38.45 11.24
N SER A 194 -6.20 37.46 10.51
CA SER A 194 -5.85 36.05 10.56
C SER A 194 -5.45 35.54 9.16
N ILE A 195 -5.12 34.25 9.03
CA ILE A 195 -4.82 33.62 7.74
C ILE A 195 -5.75 32.43 7.50
N GLU A 196 -6.16 32.26 6.25
CA GLU A 196 -6.97 31.12 5.80
C GLU A 196 -6.35 30.44 4.58
N PRO A 197 -6.53 29.12 4.41
CA PRO A 197 -5.99 28.45 3.22
C PRO A 197 -6.65 28.93 1.94
N TYR A 198 -5.84 29.34 0.98
CA TYR A 198 -6.30 29.76 -0.34
C TYR A 198 -6.42 28.55 -1.27
N ARG A 199 -7.51 28.44 -2.04
CA ARG A 199 -7.87 27.20 -2.77
C ARG A 199 -8.31 27.39 -4.23
N GLU A 200 -8.48 28.62 -4.73
CA GLU A 200 -8.82 28.81 -6.15
C GLU A 200 -7.73 28.19 -7.04
N GLY A 201 -8.12 27.40 -8.03
CA GLY A 201 -7.20 26.69 -8.92
C GLY A 201 -6.50 25.47 -8.31
N ALA A 202 -6.93 25.01 -7.12
CA ALA A 202 -6.45 23.74 -6.56
C ALA A 202 -6.83 22.55 -7.45
N SER A 203 -5.88 21.60 -7.58
CA SER A 203 -6.15 20.27 -8.16
C SER A 203 -7.35 19.62 -7.47
N ALA A 204 -8.21 18.97 -8.25
CA ALA A 204 -9.29 18.15 -7.66
C ALA A 204 -8.79 16.80 -7.14
N TYR A 205 -7.61 16.35 -7.57
CA TYR A 205 -7.00 15.13 -7.08
C TYR A 205 -5.91 15.45 -6.06
N ASN A 206 -6.10 14.93 -4.84
CA ASN A 206 -5.20 15.14 -3.70
C ASN A 206 -4.57 13.79 -3.28
N PRO A 207 -3.35 13.47 -3.76
CA PRO A 207 -2.62 12.24 -3.43
C PRO A 207 -2.52 11.92 -1.93
N GLU A 208 -2.47 12.95 -1.10
CA GLU A 208 -2.26 12.87 0.35
C GLU A 208 -3.49 12.36 1.11
N ALA A 209 -4.68 12.40 0.50
CA ALA A 209 -5.93 11.94 1.13
C ALA A 209 -5.97 10.41 1.36
N THR A 210 -4.96 9.67 0.89
CA THR A 210 -4.85 8.21 1.05
C THR A 210 -3.59 7.78 1.81
N GLN A 211 -2.98 8.68 2.61
CA GLN A 211 -1.64 8.52 3.20
C GLN A 211 -1.64 8.60 4.74
N ASN A 212 -0.50 8.26 5.37
CA ASN A 212 -0.29 8.37 6.83
C ASN A 212 -0.35 9.81 7.34
N PHE A 213 0.03 10.78 6.50
CA PHE A 213 0.14 12.20 6.86
C PHE A 213 -0.73 13.05 5.92
N PRO A 214 -2.06 12.96 6.05
CA PRO A 214 -3.00 13.59 5.14
C PRO A 214 -2.94 15.13 5.22
N GLY A 215 -2.95 15.81 4.08
CA GLY A 215 -2.81 17.26 4.01
C GLY A 215 -1.38 17.77 3.87
N LEU A 216 -0.37 16.90 3.79
CA LEU A 216 1.00 17.25 3.41
C LEU A 216 1.24 16.99 1.92
N SER A 217 1.79 17.97 1.19
CA SER A 217 2.23 17.73 -0.19
C SER A 217 3.35 18.69 -0.60
N PRO A 218 4.37 18.21 -1.33
CA PRO A 218 5.35 19.09 -1.97
C PRO A 218 4.80 19.88 -3.16
N PHE A 219 3.55 19.64 -3.59
CA PHE A 219 3.00 20.26 -4.80
C PHE A 219 1.61 20.87 -4.59
N ARG A 220 1.44 22.13 -4.98
CA ARG A 220 0.15 22.84 -5.02
C ARG A 220 -0.03 23.64 -6.31
N THR A 221 -1.24 23.60 -6.87
CA THR A 221 -1.67 24.49 -7.96
C THR A 221 -2.60 25.58 -7.42
N ARG A 222 -2.44 26.85 -7.79
CA ARG A 222 -3.40 27.92 -7.43
C ARG A 222 -3.57 28.92 -8.57
N VAL A 223 -4.77 29.46 -8.74
CA VAL A 223 -5.02 30.65 -9.56
C VAL A 223 -4.88 31.86 -8.64
N VAL A 224 -3.91 32.73 -8.90
CA VAL A 224 -3.61 33.91 -8.07
C VAL A 224 -3.91 35.19 -8.84
N HIS A 225 -4.38 36.22 -8.13
CA HIS A 225 -4.91 37.45 -8.73
C HIS A 225 -3.96 38.64 -8.58
N PRO A 226 -3.85 39.51 -9.59
CA PRO A 226 -2.99 40.69 -9.53
C PRO A 226 -3.32 41.62 -8.38
N GLY A 227 -2.28 42.23 -7.79
CA GLY A 227 -2.40 43.15 -6.67
C GLY A 227 -2.73 42.49 -5.33
N GLN A 228 -3.07 41.19 -5.31
CA GLN A 228 -3.27 40.45 -4.07
C GLN A 228 -1.94 39.93 -3.52
N THR A 229 -1.86 39.88 -2.19
CA THR A 229 -0.73 39.32 -1.44
C THR A 229 -1.13 37.97 -0.87
N TYR A 230 -0.25 36.98 -1.03
CA TYR A 230 -0.43 35.63 -0.51
C TYR A 230 0.75 35.25 0.39
N LEU A 231 0.48 34.29 1.27
CA LEU A 231 1.45 33.68 2.18
C LEU A 231 1.71 32.23 1.76
N LEU A 232 2.95 31.79 1.86
CA LEU A 232 3.35 30.39 1.67
C LEU A 232 3.89 29.85 2.98
N ARG A 233 3.34 28.72 3.42
CA ARG A 233 3.96 27.90 4.46
C ARG A 233 4.77 26.80 3.79
N VAL A 234 6.01 26.63 4.23
CA VAL A 234 6.90 25.53 3.83
C VAL A 234 7.27 24.75 5.07
N ALA A 235 6.95 23.45 5.07
CA ALA A 235 7.42 22.48 6.04
C ALA A 235 8.44 21.58 5.32
N PRO A 236 9.71 21.99 5.23
CA PRO A 236 10.66 21.31 4.36
C PRO A 236 11.00 19.92 4.88
N ASN A 237 11.07 19.70 6.19
CA ASN A 237 11.44 18.41 6.80
C ASN A 237 12.80 17.85 6.32
N HIS A 238 13.64 18.75 5.83
CA HIS A 238 14.92 18.44 5.20
C HIS A 238 15.92 19.55 5.51
N PRO A 239 17.20 19.20 5.68
CA PRO A 239 18.25 20.18 5.92
C PRO A 239 18.55 21.04 4.68
N ASP A 240 18.14 20.62 3.48
CA ASP A 240 18.24 21.39 2.23
C ASP A 240 16.94 21.23 1.43
N TYR A 241 16.45 22.30 0.81
CA TYR A 241 15.27 22.29 -0.05
C TYR A 241 15.29 23.42 -1.08
N THR A 242 14.60 23.21 -2.20
CA THR A 242 14.33 24.26 -3.20
C THR A 242 12.82 24.42 -3.38
N LEU A 243 12.30 25.64 -3.25
CA LEU A 243 10.91 25.98 -3.60
C LEU A 243 10.88 26.67 -4.96
N ARG A 244 10.23 26.05 -5.95
CA ARG A 244 9.99 26.63 -7.28
C ARG A 244 8.54 27.08 -7.41
N THR A 245 8.36 28.24 -8.03
CA THR A 245 7.04 28.75 -8.44
C THR A 245 7.01 28.89 -9.95
N LEU A 246 6.36 27.95 -10.64
CA LEU A 246 6.15 28.04 -12.08
C LEU A 246 4.86 28.82 -12.34
N VAL A 247 4.90 29.73 -13.31
CA VAL A 247 3.83 30.72 -13.54
C VAL A 247 3.33 30.61 -14.97
N TYR A 248 2.03 30.40 -15.12
CA TYR A 248 1.36 30.23 -16.40
C TYR A 248 0.15 31.17 -16.54
N ASP A 249 -0.34 31.30 -17.77
CA ASP A 249 -1.67 31.88 -18.01
C ASP A 249 -2.74 30.90 -17.54
N VAL A 250 -3.92 31.38 -17.15
CA VAL A 250 -4.99 30.48 -16.66
C VAL A 250 -5.56 29.67 -17.85
N PRO A 251 -5.58 28.31 -17.80
CA PRO A 251 -6.18 27.46 -18.83
C PRO A 251 -7.72 27.62 -18.90
N PRO A 252 -8.39 27.15 -19.97
CA PRO A 252 -7.86 26.36 -21.09
C PRO A 252 -7.08 27.20 -22.11
N TYR A 253 -6.02 26.63 -22.69
CA TYR A 253 -5.19 27.33 -23.68
C TYR A 253 -5.71 27.12 -25.10
N ARG A 254 -5.51 28.15 -25.94
CA ARG A 254 -5.65 28.04 -27.41
C ARG A 254 -4.36 27.61 -28.10
N ASP A 255 -3.22 27.92 -27.48
CA ASP A 255 -1.90 27.55 -27.98
C ASP A 255 -1.53 26.16 -27.41
N PRO A 256 -1.37 25.13 -28.26
CA PRO A 256 -1.05 23.78 -27.82
C PRO A 256 0.30 23.68 -27.11
N HIS A 257 1.28 24.54 -27.41
CA HIS A 257 2.58 24.49 -26.74
C HIS A 257 2.44 24.83 -25.26
N LYS A 258 1.70 25.90 -24.95
CA LYS A 258 1.42 26.29 -23.56
C LYS A 258 0.57 25.25 -22.83
N ALA A 259 -0.37 24.62 -23.55
CA ALA A 259 -1.16 23.52 -23.00
C ALA A 259 -0.26 22.34 -22.56
N VAL A 260 0.67 21.94 -23.42
CA VAL A 260 1.63 20.87 -23.15
C VAL A 260 2.56 21.23 -21.99
N GLU A 261 3.15 22.42 -21.96
CA GLU A 261 4.04 22.86 -20.88
C GLU A 261 3.35 22.78 -19.50
N ALA A 262 2.16 23.38 -19.36
CA ALA A 262 1.41 23.33 -18.11
C ALA A 262 1.01 21.90 -17.71
N GLY A 263 0.65 21.06 -18.69
CA GLY A 263 0.25 19.68 -18.47
C GLY A 263 1.39 18.74 -18.08
N MET A 264 2.55 18.87 -18.71
CA MET A 264 3.72 18.04 -18.40
C MET A 264 4.31 18.38 -17.04
N ASP A 265 4.36 19.67 -16.67
CA ASP A 265 4.85 20.11 -15.36
C ASP A 265 3.89 19.69 -14.24
N TYR A 266 2.58 19.80 -14.47
CA TYR A 266 1.57 19.24 -13.56
C TYR A 266 1.79 17.73 -13.35
N LEU A 267 1.98 16.99 -14.45
CA LEU A 267 2.08 15.54 -14.43
C LEU A 267 3.28 15.07 -13.59
N ILE A 268 4.47 15.64 -13.83
CA ILE A 268 5.69 15.24 -13.13
C ILE A 268 5.68 15.67 -11.66
N ALA A 269 5.20 16.88 -11.35
CA ALA A 269 5.11 17.37 -9.98
C ALA A 269 4.10 16.56 -9.15
N LEU A 270 2.96 16.18 -9.74
CA LEU A 270 1.96 15.35 -9.07
C LEU A 270 2.45 13.90 -8.87
N GLY A 271 3.13 13.31 -9.85
CA GLY A 271 3.69 11.96 -9.74
C GLY A 271 4.73 11.87 -8.62
N ASP A 272 5.60 12.87 -8.54
CA ASP A 272 6.57 13.03 -7.45
C ASP A 272 5.88 13.26 -6.10
N ALA A 273 4.89 14.15 -6.02
CA ALA A 273 4.13 14.41 -4.79
C ALA A 273 3.39 13.18 -4.24
N TRP A 274 2.93 12.29 -5.12
CA TRP A 274 2.31 11.02 -4.74
C TRP A 274 3.29 10.09 -4.03
N HIS A 275 4.54 10.04 -4.49
CA HIS A 275 5.59 9.21 -3.91
C HIS A 275 6.31 9.86 -2.72
N ALA A 276 6.39 11.19 -2.66
CA ALA A 276 6.96 11.93 -1.53
C ALA A 276 6.19 11.72 -0.22
N ASN A 277 4.90 11.36 -0.34
CA ASN A 277 4.04 10.97 0.77
C ASN A 277 3.85 9.45 0.87
N THR A 278 4.68 8.68 0.16
CA THR A 278 4.76 7.22 0.08
C THR A 278 3.41 6.49 0.29
N PRO A 279 2.81 5.96 -0.79
CA PRO A 279 1.41 5.51 -0.84
C PRO A 279 0.97 4.56 0.27
N ARG A 280 -0.28 4.71 0.72
CA ARG A 280 -1.06 3.69 1.47
C ARG A 280 -0.32 3.18 2.69
N ARG A 281 0.02 4.13 3.57
CA ARG A 281 0.72 3.91 4.83
C ARG A 281 2.20 3.59 4.77
N GLY A 282 2.87 3.84 3.65
CA GLY A 282 4.30 3.58 3.53
C GLY A 282 5.23 4.71 4.00
N ALA A 283 4.71 5.93 4.18
CA ALA A 283 5.52 7.06 4.63
C ALA A 283 5.91 6.91 6.10
N ILE A 284 7.17 7.20 6.40
CA ILE A 284 7.65 7.35 7.78
C ILE A 284 7.50 8.82 8.21
N ALA A 285 7.07 9.06 9.45
CA ALA A 285 6.99 10.43 9.99
C ALA A 285 8.39 11.03 10.22
N LEU A 286 9.29 10.16 10.64
CA LEU A 286 10.56 10.47 11.28
C LEU A 286 11.60 9.42 10.86
N ARG A 287 12.86 9.87 10.70
CA ARG A 287 13.98 9.03 10.24
C ARG A 287 14.56 8.13 11.34
N ASN A 288 13.78 7.84 12.38
CA ASN A 288 14.07 6.88 13.45
C ASN A 288 13.45 5.50 13.21
N THR A 289 12.93 5.26 12.00
CA THR A 289 12.23 4.05 11.56
C THR A 289 12.64 3.71 10.13
N MET A 290 12.59 2.43 9.75
CA MET A 290 12.94 1.96 8.41
C MET A 290 11.79 2.17 7.44
N ALA A 291 12.10 2.56 6.20
CA ALA A 291 11.09 2.49 5.15
C ALA A 291 10.71 1.02 4.87
N HIS A 292 9.42 0.73 4.72
CA HIS A 292 8.98 -0.60 4.33
C HIS A 292 9.34 -0.90 2.87
N ALA A 293 9.69 -2.16 2.57
CA ALA A 293 10.05 -2.63 1.24
C ALA A 293 9.02 -2.28 0.16
N GLU A 294 7.76 -2.71 0.37
CA GLU A 294 6.65 -2.55 -0.57
C GLU A 294 6.51 -1.12 -1.15
N PRO A 295 6.25 -0.09 -0.33
CA PRO A 295 6.01 1.24 -0.87
C PRO A 295 7.30 1.94 -1.33
N SER A 296 8.47 1.54 -0.81
CA SER A 296 9.79 2.05 -1.25
C SER A 296 10.12 1.61 -2.68
N SER A 297 9.79 0.37 -3.04
CA SER A 297 10.03 -0.17 -4.39
C SER A 297 8.87 0.06 -5.36
N CYS A 298 7.72 0.57 -4.92
CA CYS A 298 6.53 0.70 -5.77
C CYS A 298 6.76 1.61 -7.00
N ILE A 299 6.43 1.12 -8.20
CA ILE A 299 6.51 1.87 -9.48
C ILE A 299 5.14 2.11 -10.13
N ALA A 300 4.10 2.27 -9.31
CA ALA A 300 2.68 2.33 -9.71
C ALA A 300 2.41 2.97 -11.09
N CYS A 301 1.48 2.38 -11.85
CA CYS A 301 1.19 2.76 -13.24
C CYS A 301 0.95 4.27 -13.39
N HIS A 302 0.04 4.85 -12.61
CA HIS A 302 -0.37 6.25 -12.74
C HIS A 302 0.72 7.26 -12.34
N PRO A 303 1.21 7.27 -11.09
CA PRO A 303 2.13 8.31 -10.62
C PRO A 303 3.57 8.15 -11.16
N THR A 304 3.96 6.95 -11.60
CA THR A 304 5.30 6.70 -12.16
C THR A 304 5.24 6.49 -13.67
N GLN A 305 4.72 5.36 -14.14
CA GLN A 305 4.88 4.96 -15.54
C GLN A 305 4.16 5.92 -16.49
N PHE A 306 2.93 6.31 -16.18
CA PHE A 306 2.17 7.24 -17.02
C PHE A 306 2.76 8.63 -16.99
N THR A 307 3.12 9.09 -15.79
CA THR A 307 3.83 10.36 -15.59
C THR A 307 5.09 10.46 -16.43
N VAL A 308 6.01 9.50 -16.26
CA VAL A 308 7.31 9.48 -16.96
C VAL A 308 7.11 9.33 -18.46
N ARG A 309 6.16 8.50 -18.92
CA ARG A 309 5.86 8.32 -20.34
C ARG A 309 5.36 9.61 -20.99
N GLY A 310 4.41 10.30 -20.35
CA GLY A 310 3.88 11.57 -20.83
C GLY A 310 4.96 12.65 -20.89
N TYR A 311 5.72 12.80 -19.81
CA TYR A 311 6.79 13.79 -19.68
C TYR A 311 7.90 13.57 -20.72
N LEU A 312 8.45 12.36 -20.81
CA LEU A 312 9.56 12.06 -21.73
C LEU A 312 9.14 12.10 -23.20
N THR A 313 7.86 11.86 -23.53
CA THR A 313 7.36 12.07 -24.89
C THR A 313 7.40 13.54 -25.26
N ALA A 314 6.99 14.45 -24.36
CA ALA A 314 7.08 15.88 -24.60
C ALA A 314 8.54 16.34 -24.71
N VAL A 315 9.43 15.87 -23.83
CA VAL A 315 10.87 16.19 -23.89
C VAL A 315 11.48 15.75 -25.22
N LYS A 316 11.15 14.53 -25.70
CA LYS A 316 11.58 14.04 -27.01
C LYS A 316 11.11 14.93 -28.17
N ASN A 317 9.96 15.58 -28.02
CA ASN A 317 9.39 16.51 -28.98
C ASN A 317 9.84 17.97 -28.76
N GLY A 318 10.89 18.19 -27.95
CA GLY A 318 11.57 19.48 -27.81
C GLY A 318 11.06 20.36 -26.67
N TYR A 319 10.18 19.87 -25.79
CA TYR A 319 9.73 20.63 -24.62
C TYR A 319 10.79 20.65 -23.49
N PRO A 320 10.92 21.74 -22.73
CA PRO A 320 11.97 21.90 -21.71
C PRO A 320 11.74 21.04 -20.46
N VAL A 321 12.84 20.65 -19.79
CA VAL A 321 12.80 19.95 -18.50
C VAL A 321 12.85 20.97 -17.35
N HIS A 322 11.70 21.30 -16.77
CA HIS A 322 11.61 22.19 -15.59
C HIS A 322 11.81 21.46 -14.25
N HIS A 323 11.66 20.12 -14.24
CA HIS A 323 11.65 19.28 -13.04
C HIS A 323 12.69 18.15 -13.09
N PRO A 324 14.00 18.46 -13.18
CA PRO A 324 15.03 17.44 -13.37
C PRO A 324 15.14 16.48 -12.18
N ASN A 325 14.92 16.97 -10.95
CA ASN A 325 15.03 16.16 -9.74
C ASN A 325 13.88 15.14 -9.61
N GLN A 326 12.67 15.56 -9.95
CA GLN A 326 11.47 14.72 -9.95
C GLN A 326 11.53 13.67 -11.06
N LEU A 327 11.93 14.08 -12.28
CA LEU A 327 12.15 13.15 -13.38
C LEU A 327 13.17 12.09 -12.98
N ARG A 328 14.33 12.53 -12.47
CA ARG A 328 15.38 11.65 -11.99
C ARG A 328 14.84 10.66 -10.94
N PHE A 329 14.19 11.14 -9.88
CA PHE A 329 13.62 10.29 -8.84
C PHE A 329 12.66 9.22 -9.37
N LEU A 330 11.72 9.59 -10.24
CA LEU A 330 10.78 8.62 -10.81
C LEU A 330 11.47 7.61 -11.74
N THR A 331 12.51 8.02 -12.48
CA THR A 331 13.29 7.11 -13.34
C THR A 331 14.21 6.18 -12.56
N GLU A 332 14.83 6.65 -11.48
CA GLU A 332 15.60 5.80 -10.54
C GLU A 332 14.71 4.74 -9.90
N ARG A 333 13.49 5.11 -9.52
CA ARG A 333 12.51 4.17 -8.97
C ARG A 333 12.16 3.07 -9.97
N LEU A 334 12.07 3.39 -11.27
CA LEU A 334 11.92 2.40 -12.34
C LEU A 334 13.15 1.50 -12.47
N ALA A 335 14.37 2.06 -12.38
CA ALA A 335 15.62 1.30 -12.49
C ALA A 335 15.88 0.39 -11.28
N ASN A 336 15.44 0.81 -10.08
CA ASN A 336 15.64 0.12 -8.80
C ASN A 336 14.47 -0.77 -8.36
N ASN A 337 13.51 -1.05 -9.24
CA ASN A 337 12.36 -1.91 -8.93
C ASN A 337 12.46 -3.40 -9.33
N PRO A 338 13.09 -3.78 -10.47
CA PRO A 338 13.20 -5.18 -10.88
C PRO A 338 13.84 -6.06 -9.81
N ARG A 339 13.67 -7.37 -9.85
CA ARG A 339 14.37 -8.32 -8.96
C ARG A 339 14.54 -9.65 -9.71
N PRO A 340 15.58 -10.44 -9.41
CA PRO A 340 15.69 -11.78 -10.00
C PRO A 340 14.46 -12.63 -9.67
N MET A 341 13.84 -13.20 -10.72
CA MET A 341 12.69 -14.08 -10.57
C MET A 341 13.14 -15.45 -10.06
N TYR A 342 12.42 -15.97 -9.06
CA TYR A 342 12.78 -17.24 -8.42
C TYR A 342 12.91 -18.36 -9.48
N GLY A 343 14.06 -19.03 -9.49
CA GLY A 343 14.33 -20.16 -10.36
C GLY A 343 14.48 -19.83 -11.86
N GLN A 344 14.23 -18.59 -12.29
CA GLN A 344 14.30 -18.21 -13.70
C GLN A 344 15.62 -17.52 -13.99
N GLU A 345 16.47 -18.17 -14.78
CA GLU A 345 17.79 -17.63 -15.10
C GLU A 345 17.65 -16.37 -15.97
N ASN A 346 18.32 -15.29 -15.56
CA ASN A 346 18.34 -14.02 -16.27
C ASN A 346 16.95 -13.38 -16.48
N ALA A 347 15.90 -13.79 -15.77
CA ALA A 347 14.58 -13.18 -15.85
C ALA A 347 14.29 -12.37 -14.59
N ASP A 348 13.73 -11.18 -14.78
CA ASP A 348 13.38 -10.29 -13.68
C ASP A 348 11.86 -10.21 -13.50
N TRP A 349 11.45 -10.06 -12.24
CA TRP A 349 10.09 -9.71 -11.84
C TRP A 349 10.05 -8.39 -11.08
N ALA A 350 8.86 -7.90 -10.75
CA ALA A 350 8.70 -6.68 -9.97
C ALA A 350 7.52 -6.78 -9.00
N ARG A 351 7.70 -6.12 -7.85
CA ARG A 351 6.68 -5.97 -6.82
C ARG A 351 5.67 -4.89 -7.23
N VAL A 352 4.71 -5.29 -8.07
CA VAL A 352 3.66 -4.46 -8.66
C VAL A 352 2.41 -5.30 -8.92
N ILE A 353 1.22 -4.72 -8.75
CA ILE A 353 -0.02 -5.49 -8.85
C ILE A 353 -0.36 -5.84 -10.29
N PHE A 354 -0.69 -7.11 -10.52
CA PHE A 354 -1.46 -7.65 -11.65
C PHE A 354 -1.01 -7.32 -13.09
N SER A 355 0.12 -6.64 -13.28
CA SER A 355 0.51 -6.01 -14.55
C SER A 355 1.90 -6.45 -15.01
N ALA A 356 2.20 -7.76 -14.88
CA ALA A 356 3.51 -8.32 -15.14
C ALA A 356 4.00 -8.02 -16.57
N ARG A 357 3.21 -8.37 -17.59
CA ARG A 357 3.58 -8.18 -19.01
C ARG A 357 3.68 -6.70 -19.35
N THR A 358 2.76 -5.90 -18.82
CA THR A 358 2.73 -4.45 -18.98
C THR A 358 3.98 -3.80 -18.39
N VAL A 359 4.39 -4.19 -17.19
CA VAL A 359 5.57 -3.64 -16.53
C VAL A 359 6.84 -4.08 -17.24
N SER A 360 7.00 -5.37 -17.52
CA SER A 360 8.18 -5.89 -18.21
C SER A 360 8.35 -5.32 -19.62
N SER A 361 7.26 -5.07 -20.34
CA SER A 361 7.32 -4.47 -21.67
C SER A 361 7.59 -2.96 -21.62
N ARG A 362 7.08 -2.25 -20.62
CA ARG A 362 7.12 -0.77 -20.57
C ARG A 362 8.36 -0.20 -19.90
N VAL A 363 8.81 -0.77 -18.78
CA VAL A 363 9.91 -0.19 -17.97
C VAL A 363 11.19 0.01 -18.79
N PRO A 364 11.68 -0.97 -19.59
CA PRO A 364 12.88 -0.77 -20.40
C PRO A 364 12.75 0.38 -21.40
N VAL A 365 11.57 0.55 -22.01
CA VAL A 365 11.29 1.65 -22.94
C VAL A 365 11.38 3.01 -22.24
N LEU A 366 10.86 3.12 -21.02
CA LEU A 366 10.92 4.37 -20.25
C LEU A 366 12.35 4.72 -19.81
N LEU A 367 13.14 3.71 -19.42
CA LEU A 367 14.55 3.91 -19.06
C LEU A 367 15.39 4.35 -20.27
N ASP A 368 15.16 3.75 -21.45
CA ASP A 368 15.77 4.18 -22.71
C ASP A 368 15.40 5.62 -23.07
N MET A 369 14.10 5.97 -22.99
CA MET A 369 13.62 7.34 -23.22
C MET A 369 14.24 8.35 -22.25
N ALA A 370 14.54 7.95 -21.02
CA ALA A 370 15.18 8.79 -20.01
C ALA A 370 16.71 8.91 -20.19
N GLY A 371 17.30 8.10 -21.08
CA GLY A 371 18.75 7.98 -21.22
C GLY A 371 19.42 7.23 -20.05
N VAL A 372 18.66 6.49 -19.25
CA VAL A 372 19.18 5.69 -18.14
C VAL A 372 19.65 4.33 -18.69
N ARG A 373 20.97 4.09 -18.65
CA ARG A 373 21.54 2.79 -19.06
C ARG A 373 21.28 1.74 -17.99
N ALA A 374 20.36 0.82 -18.28
CA ALA A 374 20.08 -0.37 -17.48
C ALA A 374 19.95 -1.62 -18.39
N PRO A 375 21.06 -2.05 -19.04
CA PRO A 375 21.02 -3.13 -20.04
C PRO A 375 20.63 -4.48 -19.45
N ASP A 376 20.97 -4.69 -18.18
CA ASP A 376 20.63 -5.85 -17.39
C ASP A 376 19.14 -5.87 -17.02
N VAL A 377 18.53 -4.76 -16.58
CA VAL A 377 17.06 -4.65 -16.42
C VAL A 377 16.34 -4.95 -17.73
N THR A 378 16.84 -4.36 -18.82
CA THR A 378 16.27 -4.54 -20.16
C THR A 378 16.30 -6.01 -20.55
N ARG A 379 17.43 -6.68 -20.32
CA ARG A 379 17.58 -8.11 -20.60
C ARG A 379 16.71 -8.97 -19.68
N GLY A 380 16.68 -8.66 -18.38
CA GLY A 380 15.88 -9.34 -17.37
C GLY A 380 14.40 -9.41 -17.72
N TYR A 381 13.82 -8.27 -18.06
CA TYR A 381 12.42 -8.23 -18.49
C TYR A 381 12.19 -8.81 -19.88
N ALA A 382 13.14 -8.67 -20.82
CA ALA A 382 13.01 -9.33 -22.11
C ALA A 382 12.98 -10.86 -21.96
N GLU A 383 13.84 -11.45 -21.13
CA GLU A 383 13.84 -12.89 -20.87
C GLU A 383 12.53 -13.35 -20.21
N TYR A 384 11.97 -12.56 -19.29
CA TYR A 384 10.63 -12.82 -18.74
C TYR A 384 9.56 -12.83 -19.85
N LEU A 385 9.51 -11.79 -20.70
CA LEU A 385 8.51 -11.69 -21.77
C LEU A 385 8.53 -12.87 -22.75
N ARG A 386 9.70 -13.48 -23.02
CA ARG A 386 9.83 -14.68 -23.88
C ARG A 386 9.04 -15.88 -23.34
N LYS A 387 8.80 -15.91 -22.03
CA LYS A 387 8.06 -16.96 -21.31
C LYS A 387 6.56 -16.68 -21.18
N THR A 388 6.09 -15.54 -21.70
CA THR A 388 4.69 -15.10 -21.62
C THR A 388 3.99 -15.12 -22.99
N SER A 389 2.66 -15.05 -22.98
CA SER A 389 1.82 -14.86 -24.18
C SER A 389 1.42 -13.40 -24.36
N LEU A 390 1.10 -13.01 -25.60
CA LEU A 390 0.59 -11.67 -25.90
C LEU A 390 -0.95 -11.64 -25.72
N GLU A 391 -1.40 -11.12 -24.61
CA GLU A 391 -2.82 -11.05 -24.22
C GLU A 391 -3.13 -9.72 -23.54
N ASP A 392 -4.41 -9.36 -23.49
CA ASP A 392 -4.85 -8.25 -22.66
C ASP A 392 -4.54 -8.57 -21.19
N GLU A 393 -4.21 -7.55 -20.41
CA GLU A 393 -3.80 -7.72 -19.02
C GLU A 393 -4.57 -6.77 -18.10
N ALA A 394 -5.11 -7.31 -17.02
CA ALA A 394 -5.83 -6.53 -16.02
C ALA A 394 -4.83 -5.87 -15.05
N ASP A 395 -4.81 -4.54 -14.97
CA ASP A 395 -3.89 -3.81 -14.07
C ASP A 395 -4.55 -3.39 -12.73
N GLY A 396 -5.61 -4.10 -12.34
CA GLY A 396 -6.48 -3.70 -11.22
C GLY A 396 -7.46 -2.57 -11.56
N SER A 397 -7.67 -2.31 -12.85
CA SER A 397 -8.70 -1.41 -13.37
C SER A 397 -9.29 -1.89 -14.70
N LEU A 398 -10.49 -1.38 -15.02
CA LEU A 398 -11.04 -1.43 -16.37
C LEU A 398 -10.89 -0.06 -17.04
N PRO A 399 -10.66 -0.03 -18.37
CA PRO A 399 -10.46 -1.19 -19.24
C PRO A 399 -9.07 -1.81 -19.08
N PHE A 400 -8.96 -3.10 -19.40
CA PHE A 400 -7.69 -3.84 -19.39
C PHE A 400 -6.63 -3.17 -20.27
N VAL A 401 -5.36 -3.42 -19.95
CA VAL A 401 -4.23 -3.01 -20.79
C VAL A 401 -4.25 -3.85 -22.06
N SER A 402 -4.25 -3.17 -23.20
CA SER A 402 -4.39 -3.79 -24.51
C SER A 402 -3.17 -4.65 -24.88
N ALA A 403 -3.40 -5.82 -25.45
CA ALA A 403 -2.38 -6.67 -26.05
C ALA A 403 -1.60 -5.93 -27.14
N PHE A 404 -2.20 -4.96 -27.83
CA PHE A 404 -1.51 -4.13 -28.82
C PHE A 404 -0.51 -3.16 -28.16
N GLU A 405 -0.83 -2.63 -26.97
CA GLU A 405 0.10 -1.82 -26.18
C GLU A 405 1.29 -2.65 -25.72
N ILE A 406 1.01 -3.78 -25.08
CA ILE A 406 2.02 -4.72 -24.58
C ILE A 406 2.90 -5.20 -25.74
N GLY A 407 2.31 -5.50 -26.90
CA GLY A 407 3.02 -5.97 -28.08
C GLY A 407 3.97 -4.91 -28.66
N LEU A 408 3.50 -3.65 -28.80
CA LEU A 408 4.36 -2.55 -29.25
C LEU A 408 5.54 -2.34 -28.28
N GLN A 409 5.27 -2.31 -26.98
CA GLN A 409 6.30 -2.09 -25.97
C GLN A 409 7.25 -3.29 -25.87
N SER A 410 6.76 -4.52 -26.02
CA SER A 410 7.60 -5.73 -26.08
C SER A 410 8.50 -5.72 -27.31
N TRP A 411 7.99 -5.30 -28.48
CA TRP A 411 8.81 -5.12 -29.68
C TRP A 411 9.97 -4.13 -29.48
N GLN A 412 9.73 -3.04 -28.75
CA GLN A 412 10.79 -2.09 -28.39
C GLN A 412 11.79 -2.71 -27.41
N THR A 413 11.29 -3.33 -26.34
CA THR A 413 12.12 -3.99 -25.30
C THR A 413 12.99 -5.10 -25.88
N PHE A 414 12.46 -5.97 -26.74
CA PHE A 414 13.26 -6.96 -27.46
C PHE A 414 14.31 -6.31 -28.38
N GLY A 415 13.98 -5.18 -29.01
CA GLY A 415 14.93 -4.40 -29.78
C GLY A 415 16.10 -3.88 -28.94
N LEU A 416 15.80 -3.32 -27.76
CA LEU A 416 16.79 -2.82 -26.80
C LEU A 416 17.66 -3.95 -26.23
N ALA A 417 17.08 -5.13 -25.99
CA ALA A 417 17.79 -6.32 -25.53
C ALA A 417 18.61 -7.03 -26.63
N GLY A 418 18.41 -6.68 -27.90
CA GLY A 418 19.04 -7.35 -29.05
C GLY A 418 18.38 -8.69 -29.43
N PHE A 419 17.16 -8.97 -28.97
CA PHE A 419 16.42 -10.22 -29.22
C PHE A 419 15.61 -10.11 -30.51
N THR A 420 16.30 -10.10 -31.66
CA THR A 420 15.70 -9.80 -32.97
C THR A 420 14.60 -10.77 -33.40
N ALA A 421 14.76 -12.07 -33.13
CA ALA A 421 13.76 -13.08 -33.49
C ALA A 421 12.44 -12.91 -32.71
N ASP A 422 12.52 -12.64 -31.40
CA ASP A 422 11.35 -12.37 -30.56
C ASP A 422 10.67 -11.05 -30.93
N ARG A 423 11.49 -10.03 -31.26
CA ARG A 423 11.00 -8.75 -31.80
C ARG A 423 10.19 -8.96 -33.08
N ASP A 424 10.70 -9.71 -34.06
CA ASP A 424 10.00 -9.96 -35.31
C ASP A 424 8.72 -10.78 -35.09
N ARG A 425 8.76 -11.81 -34.23
CA ARG A 425 7.58 -12.61 -33.86
C ARG A 425 6.44 -11.74 -33.31
N VAL A 426 6.73 -10.88 -32.33
CA VAL A 426 5.71 -10.01 -31.72
C VAL A 426 5.17 -8.99 -32.72
N ARG A 427 6.01 -8.44 -33.60
CA ARG A 427 5.55 -7.55 -34.69
C ARG A 427 4.49 -8.24 -35.54
N ASP A 428 4.81 -9.45 -36.00
CA ASP A 428 3.96 -10.18 -36.94
C ASP A 428 2.64 -10.61 -36.27
N GLU A 429 2.69 -10.98 -34.98
CA GLU A 429 1.50 -11.26 -34.18
C GLU A 429 0.59 -10.03 -34.02
N VAL A 430 1.16 -8.87 -33.70
CA VAL A 430 0.41 -7.59 -33.58
C VAL A 430 -0.23 -7.19 -34.90
N ILE A 431 0.48 -7.36 -36.03
CA ILE A 431 -0.07 -7.07 -37.37
C ILE A 431 -1.28 -7.96 -37.68
N ALA A 432 -1.17 -9.26 -37.39
CA ALA A 432 -2.21 -10.25 -37.67
C ALA A 432 -3.45 -10.11 -36.76
N ARG A 433 -3.28 -9.61 -35.53
CA ARG A 433 -4.36 -9.47 -34.55
C ARG A 433 -5.40 -8.43 -34.97
N LYS A 434 -6.68 -8.72 -34.71
CA LYS A 434 -7.80 -7.78 -34.95
C LYS A 434 -8.14 -7.00 -33.67
N PRO A 435 -8.38 -5.68 -33.75
CA PRO A 435 -8.77 -4.89 -32.58
C PRO A 435 -10.20 -5.21 -32.16
N ALA A 436 -10.45 -5.32 -30.85
CA ALA A 436 -11.79 -5.60 -30.31
C ALA A 436 -12.57 -4.31 -29.96
N ASN A 437 -11.87 -3.20 -29.76
CA ASN A 437 -12.44 -1.91 -29.35
C ASN A 437 -11.57 -0.74 -29.85
N VAL A 438 -11.96 0.50 -29.51
CA VAL A 438 -11.25 1.71 -29.97
C VAL A 438 -9.85 1.83 -29.37
N ILE A 439 -9.64 1.39 -28.13
CA ILE A 439 -8.32 1.39 -27.47
C ILE A 439 -7.35 0.49 -28.22
N ASP A 440 -7.78 -0.73 -28.57
CA ASP A 440 -7.01 -1.66 -29.38
C ASP A 440 -6.69 -1.08 -30.76
N LEU A 441 -7.68 -0.49 -31.41
CA LEU A 441 -7.52 0.10 -32.74
C LEU A 441 -6.49 1.25 -32.71
N ALA A 442 -6.57 2.12 -31.70
CA ALA A 442 -5.60 3.21 -31.51
C ALA A 442 -4.19 2.66 -31.27
N TRP A 443 -4.02 1.64 -30.42
CA TRP A 443 -2.71 1.01 -30.21
C TRP A 443 -2.20 0.28 -31.44
N LYS A 444 -3.07 -0.38 -32.22
CA LYS A 444 -2.69 -1.00 -33.49
C LYS A 444 -2.16 0.03 -34.49
N ILE A 445 -2.84 1.17 -34.64
CA ILE A 445 -2.38 2.27 -35.50
C ILE A 445 -0.99 2.76 -35.05
N ALA A 446 -0.81 3.01 -33.76
CA ALA A 446 0.48 3.43 -33.21
C ALA A 446 1.57 2.38 -33.47
N ALA A 447 1.26 1.09 -33.31
CA ALA A 447 2.20 0.00 -33.54
C ALA A 447 2.60 -0.11 -35.02
N LEU A 448 1.64 -0.12 -35.94
CA LEU A 448 1.88 -0.17 -37.38
C LEU A 448 2.78 0.99 -37.83
N ALA A 449 2.49 2.21 -37.37
CA ALA A 449 3.32 3.38 -37.65
C ALA A 449 4.78 3.21 -37.15
N LYS A 450 4.98 2.64 -35.96
CA LYS A 450 6.33 2.36 -35.42
C LYS A 450 7.05 1.21 -36.13
N PHE A 451 6.31 0.23 -36.65
CA PHE A 451 6.85 -0.86 -37.45
C PHE A 451 7.22 -0.43 -38.88
N GLY A 452 6.80 0.76 -39.31
CA GLY A 452 6.90 1.19 -40.70
C GLY A 452 5.90 0.48 -41.63
N ALA A 453 4.81 -0.04 -41.08
CA ALA A 453 3.72 -0.67 -41.81
C ALA A 453 2.61 0.34 -42.15
N LYS A 454 1.81 0.02 -43.16
CA LYS A 454 0.63 0.78 -43.58
C LYS A 454 -0.49 0.66 -42.56
N ALA A 455 -1.17 1.77 -42.27
CA ALA A 455 -2.24 1.86 -41.26
C ALA A 455 -3.48 2.64 -41.76
N GLU A 456 -3.60 2.90 -43.06
CA GLU A 456 -4.65 3.75 -43.63
C GLU A 456 -6.05 3.17 -43.41
N ALA A 457 -6.19 1.84 -43.48
CA ALA A 457 -7.46 1.16 -43.24
C ALA A 457 -7.91 1.29 -41.78
N GLU A 458 -6.98 1.11 -40.84
CA GLU A 458 -7.22 1.28 -39.41
C GLU A 458 -7.53 2.74 -39.05
N ILE A 459 -6.85 3.71 -39.67
CA ILE A 459 -7.11 5.15 -39.48
C ILE A 459 -8.52 5.51 -39.95
N GLU A 460 -8.95 5.06 -41.14
CA GLU A 460 -10.32 5.29 -41.61
C GLU A 460 -11.35 4.61 -40.72
N GLN A 461 -11.07 3.38 -40.27
CA GLN A 461 -11.92 2.70 -39.30
C GLN A 461 -12.05 3.52 -38.01
N LEU A 462 -10.95 4.07 -37.49
CA LEU A 462 -10.97 4.90 -36.27
C LEU A 462 -11.85 6.13 -36.47
N TYR A 463 -11.65 6.88 -37.56
CA TYR A 463 -12.48 8.06 -37.85
C TYR A 463 -13.96 7.73 -38.07
N SER A 464 -14.31 6.52 -38.48
CA SER A 464 -15.71 6.09 -38.58
C SER A 464 -16.43 6.06 -37.22
N TRP A 465 -15.69 6.08 -36.10
CA TRP A 465 -16.22 6.16 -34.74
C TRP A 465 -16.14 7.56 -34.12
N GLN A 466 -15.58 8.54 -34.83
CA GLN A 466 -15.51 9.93 -34.37
C GLN A 466 -16.91 10.57 -34.41
N ASP A 467 -17.30 11.29 -33.35
CA ASP A 467 -18.52 12.09 -33.34
C ASP A 467 -18.33 13.52 -33.87
N ALA A 468 -19.40 14.33 -33.81
CA ALA A 468 -19.39 15.70 -34.32
C ALA A 468 -18.41 16.62 -33.54
N GLU A 469 -18.19 16.33 -32.27
CA GLU A 469 -17.29 17.06 -31.37
C GLU A 469 -15.84 16.55 -31.42
N GLY A 470 -15.56 15.50 -32.18
CA GLY A 470 -14.22 14.93 -32.31
C GLY A 470 -13.87 13.89 -31.25
N ARG A 471 -14.85 13.32 -30.54
CA ARG A 471 -14.66 12.32 -29.48
C ARG A 471 -14.84 10.89 -29.97
N PHE A 472 -14.36 9.93 -29.19
CA PHE A 472 -14.42 8.50 -29.52
C PHE A 472 -15.05 7.66 -28.38
N PRO A 473 -15.85 6.61 -28.71
CA PRO A 473 -16.37 5.66 -27.74
C PRO A 473 -15.30 4.69 -27.23
N TYR A 474 -15.63 3.93 -26.19
CA TYR A 474 -14.80 2.80 -25.78
C TYR A 474 -14.99 1.59 -26.70
N HIS A 475 -16.20 1.03 -26.74
CA HIS A 475 -16.51 -0.06 -27.64
C HIS A 475 -16.84 0.47 -29.04
N PHE A 476 -16.90 -0.44 -30.01
CA PHE A 476 -17.45 -0.16 -31.34
C PHE A 476 -18.98 -0.02 -31.30
N ASP A 477 -19.47 0.86 -30.43
CA ASP A 477 -20.88 1.18 -30.23
C ASP A 477 -21.08 2.71 -30.18
N ARG A 478 -21.92 3.21 -31.06
CA ARG A 478 -22.21 4.64 -31.15
C ARG A 478 -23.11 5.14 -30.03
N ALA A 479 -23.89 4.27 -29.38
CA ALA A 479 -24.81 4.62 -28.30
C ALA A 479 -24.10 4.81 -26.94
N GLU A 480 -22.88 4.31 -26.79
CA GLU A 480 -22.14 4.41 -25.53
C GLU A 480 -21.72 5.85 -25.19
N PRO A 481 -21.63 6.20 -23.89
CA PRO A 481 -20.93 7.40 -23.45
C PRO A 481 -19.50 7.48 -24.02
N ARG A 482 -19.03 8.71 -24.28
CA ARG A 482 -17.66 8.94 -24.78
C ARG A 482 -16.71 9.09 -23.59
N ALA A 483 -15.44 8.73 -23.78
CA ALA A 483 -14.41 8.83 -22.76
C ALA A 483 -13.27 9.75 -23.20
N ASP A 484 -12.86 10.65 -22.32
CA ASP A 484 -11.81 11.64 -22.60
C ASP A 484 -10.45 10.99 -22.86
N PHE A 485 -10.00 10.10 -21.97
CA PHE A 485 -8.69 9.44 -22.15
C PHE A 485 -8.63 8.61 -23.44
N ILE A 486 -9.73 7.97 -23.86
CA ILE A 486 -9.80 7.21 -25.11
C ILE A 486 -9.72 8.15 -26.31
N THR A 487 -10.37 9.31 -26.21
CA THR A 487 -10.28 10.37 -27.22
C THR A 487 -8.85 10.89 -27.35
N TYR A 488 -8.16 11.14 -26.24
CA TYR A 488 -6.75 11.59 -26.25
C TYR A 488 -5.79 10.50 -26.72
N GLN A 489 -6.07 9.23 -26.42
CA GLN A 489 -5.31 8.09 -26.93
C GLN A 489 -5.47 7.95 -28.46
N ALA A 490 -6.71 8.07 -28.97
CA ALA A 490 -6.97 8.08 -30.40
C ALA A 490 -6.23 9.24 -31.08
N LEU A 491 -6.22 10.43 -30.46
CA LEU A 491 -5.44 11.57 -30.94
C LEU A 491 -3.94 11.26 -31.00
N TYR A 492 -3.39 10.63 -29.96
CA TYR A 492 -1.99 10.20 -29.94
C TYR A 492 -1.67 9.20 -31.06
N ALA A 493 -2.53 8.21 -31.29
CA ALA A 493 -2.36 7.23 -32.35
C ALA A 493 -2.30 7.90 -33.74
N LEU A 494 -3.22 8.84 -34.01
CA LEU A 494 -3.24 9.61 -35.24
C LEU A 494 -2.00 10.51 -35.41
N ALA A 495 -1.53 11.11 -34.31
CA ALA A 495 -0.31 11.92 -34.29
C ALA A 495 0.93 11.09 -34.62
N VAL A 496 1.07 9.90 -33.99
CA VAL A 496 2.19 8.98 -34.25
C VAL A 496 2.18 8.46 -35.68
N ALA A 497 1.00 8.22 -36.25
CA ALA A 497 0.84 7.84 -37.66
C ALA A 497 1.09 8.98 -38.65
N GLY A 498 1.30 10.22 -38.18
CA GLY A 498 1.50 11.38 -39.03
C GLY A 498 0.27 11.76 -39.86
N SER A 499 -0.94 11.50 -39.34
CA SER A 499 -2.20 11.83 -40.01
C SER A 499 -2.29 13.34 -40.30
N LYS A 500 -2.72 13.67 -41.52
CA LYS A 500 -3.01 15.04 -41.97
C LYS A 500 -4.48 15.26 -42.28
N ASP A 501 -5.34 14.34 -41.83
CA ASP A 501 -6.77 14.40 -42.11
C ASP A 501 -7.42 15.59 -41.39
N PRO A 502 -8.23 16.43 -42.06
CA PRO A 502 -8.90 17.57 -41.43
C PRO A 502 -9.78 17.22 -40.22
N ARG A 503 -10.29 15.97 -40.13
CA ARG A 503 -11.06 15.48 -38.97
C ARG A 503 -10.24 15.51 -37.68
N LEU A 504 -8.90 15.46 -37.77
CA LEU A 504 -7.99 15.56 -36.62
C LEU A 504 -8.16 16.87 -35.85
N GLU A 505 -8.43 17.98 -36.54
CA GLU A 505 -8.54 19.31 -35.94
C GLU A 505 -9.65 19.39 -34.90
N LYS A 506 -10.74 18.64 -35.09
CA LYS A 506 -11.85 18.56 -34.13
C LYS A 506 -11.40 17.95 -32.81
N THR A 507 -10.65 16.85 -32.88
CA THR A 507 -10.14 16.17 -31.69
C THR A 507 -9.07 17.00 -30.98
N VAL A 508 -8.22 17.74 -31.72
CA VAL A 508 -7.28 18.72 -31.12
C VAL A 508 -8.04 19.83 -30.40
N ALA A 509 -9.04 20.43 -31.05
CA ALA A 509 -9.85 21.49 -30.46
C ALA A 509 -10.60 21.01 -29.21
N TYR A 510 -11.09 19.77 -29.22
CA TYR A 510 -11.67 19.12 -28.05
C TYR A 510 -10.64 19.02 -26.91
N ALA A 511 -9.46 18.44 -27.17
CA ALA A 511 -8.41 18.29 -26.15
C ALA A 511 -8.02 19.64 -25.53
N LEU A 512 -7.78 20.68 -26.33
CA LEU A 512 -7.43 22.01 -25.81
C LEU A 512 -8.55 22.63 -24.95
N LYS A 513 -9.82 22.43 -25.35
CA LYS A 513 -10.98 22.94 -24.62
C LYS A 513 -11.16 22.25 -23.25
N GLN A 514 -10.80 20.97 -23.12
CA GLN A 514 -11.00 20.20 -21.89
C GLN A 514 -9.88 20.35 -20.86
N GLN A 515 -8.83 21.13 -21.16
CA GLN A 515 -7.78 21.36 -20.17
C GLN A 515 -8.35 22.14 -18.96
N ARG A 516 -8.12 21.59 -17.78
CA ARG A 516 -8.61 22.13 -16.51
C ARG A 516 -7.78 23.32 -16.05
N VAL A 517 -8.34 24.11 -15.14
CA VAL A 517 -7.70 25.31 -14.59
C VAL A 517 -6.40 25.04 -13.83
N ASP A 518 -6.19 23.81 -13.35
CA ASP A 518 -4.96 23.36 -12.68
C ASP A 518 -3.84 22.99 -13.67
N GLY A 519 -4.14 22.97 -14.98
CA GLY A 519 -3.23 22.59 -16.06
C GLY A 519 -3.37 21.12 -16.51
N SER A 520 -4.17 20.32 -15.81
CA SER A 520 -4.35 18.89 -16.12
C SER A 520 -5.48 18.61 -17.11
N TRP A 521 -5.60 17.35 -17.55
CA TRP A 521 -6.79 16.81 -18.18
C TRP A 521 -7.41 15.75 -17.29
N GLN A 522 -8.73 15.77 -17.15
CA GLN A 522 -9.49 14.70 -16.49
C GLN A 522 -10.97 14.80 -16.89
N GLY A 523 -11.43 13.82 -17.67
CA GLY A 523 -12.85 13.64 -17.98
C GLY A 523 -13.60 12.73 -17.02
N ASP A 524 -14.88 12.53 -17.32
CA ASP A 524 -15.80 11.65 -16.58
C ASP A 524 -15.19 10.25 -16.31
N PRO A 525 -15.19 9.76 -15.06
CA PRO A 525 -14.62 8.47 -14.70
C PRO A 525 -15.45 7.24 -15.12
N VAL A 526 -16.50 7.35 -15.94
CA VAL A 526 -17.34 6.18 -16.36
C VAL A 526 -16.51 4.95 -16.78
N TYR A 527 -15.40 5.16 -17.49
CA TYR A 527 -14.52 4.11 -18.01
C TYR A 527 -13.16 4.04 -17.31
N LYS A 528 -13.06 4.56 -16.09
CA LYS A 528 -11.82 4.55 -15.30
C LYS A 528 -12.10 3.87 -13.97
N GLY A 529 -11.34 2.82 -13.65
CA GLY A 529 -11.35 2.24 -12.31
C GLY A 529 -10.91 3.22 -11.20
N PHE A 530 -10.14 4.26 -11.56
CA PHE A 530 -9.69 5.31 -10.64
C PHE A 530 -9.91 6.71 -11.22
N ASP A 531 -10.55 7.59 -10.44
CA ASP A 531 -10.80 8.99 -10.81
C ASP A 531 -9.54 9.84 -10.57
N THR A 532 -8.54 9.68 -11.44
CA THR A 532 -7.25 10.40 -11.36
C THR A 532 -6.91 11.09 -12.69
N PRO A 533 -6.16 12.20 -12.67
CA PRO A 533 -5.81 12.94 -13.88
C PRO A 533 -4.65 12.35 -14.68
N PHE A 534 -3.91 11.36 -14.15
CA PHE A 534 -2.65 10.89 -14.73
C PHE A 534 -2.80 10.33 -16.16
N ARG A 535 -3.79 9.44 -16.37
CA ARG A 535 -3.96 8.72 -17.65
C ARG A 535 -4.38 9.68 -18.77
N ASP A 536 -5.35 10.55 -18.49
CA ASP A 536 -5.84 11.56 -19.43
C ASP A 536 -4.76 12.58 -19.78
N THR A 537 -4.12 13.15 -18.74
CA THR A 537 -3.06 14.14 -18.91
C THR A 537 -1.88 13.56 -19.70
N GLN A 538 -1.49 12.32 -19.40
CA GLN A 538 -0.46 11.63 -20.18
C GLN A 538 -0.83 11.59 -21.67
N PHE A 539 -2.00 11.06 -22.03
CA PHE A 539 -2.35 10.92 -23.45
C PHE A 539 -2.52 12.27 -24.15
N ALA A 540 -3.10 13.27 -23.48
CA ALA A 540 -3.22 14.63 -24.03
C ALA A 540 -1.83 15.25 -24.29
N VAL A 541 -0.91 15.17 -23.32
CA VAL A 541 0.47 15.65 -23.45
C VAL A 541 1.22 14.91 -24.56
N MET A 542 1.14 13.59 -24.61
CA MET A 542 1.78 12.78 -25.66
C MET A 542 1.26 13.15 -27.05
N ALA A 543 -0.06 13.28 -27.19
CA ALA A 543 -0.70 13.60 -28.46
C ALA A 543 -0.34 15.01 -28.95
N LEU A 544 -0.57 16.02 -28.10
CA LEU A 544 -0.35 17.43 -28.46
C LEU A 544 1.14 17.72 -28.69
N SER A 545 2.04 17.19 -27.86
CA SER A 545 3.49 17.40 -28.08
C SER A 545 3.99 16.77 -29.38
N THR A 546 3.39 15.66 -29.82
CA THR A 546 3.74 14.99 -31.09
C THR A 546 3.25 15.78 -32.29
N LEU A 547 2.05 16.38 -32.20
CA LEU A 547 1.49 17.23 -33.27
C LEU A 547 2.13 18.62 -33.33
N PHE A 548 2.54 19.14 -32.18
CA PHE A 548 3.06 20.49 -32.02
C PHE A 548 4.43 20.45 -31.32
N PRO A 549 5.49 19.95 -31.99
CA PRO A 549 6.82 19.90 -31.41
C PRO A 549 7.44 21.30 -31.28
N MET A 550 8.27 21.50 -30.25
CA MET A 550 9.04 22.74 -30.08
C MET A 550 10.43 22.60 -30.70
N LYS A 551 10.91 23.69 -31.31
CA LYS A 551 12.34 23.84 -31.64
C LYS A 551 13.05 24.38 -30.40
N SER A 552 13.46 23.51 -29.49
CA SER A 552 14.27 23.91 -28.34
C SER A 552 15.74 23.56 -28.59
N ASP A 553 16.59 24.58 -28.55
CA ASP A 553 18.06 24.47 -28.43
C ASP A 553 18.53 24.54 -26.97
N ARG A 554 17.62 24.45 -25.98
CA ARG A 554 18.01 24.64 -24.57
C ARG A 554 18.77 23.41 -24.05
N PRO A 555 20.02 23.58 -23.58
CA PRO A 555 20.78 22.50 -22.98
C PRO A 555 20.10 21.99 -21.70
N ALA A 556 20.38 20.73 -21.36
CA ALA A 556 20.02 20.16 -20.07
C ALA A 556 20.52 21.05 -18.91
N PRO A 557 19.80 21.12 -17.78
CA PRO A 557 20.22 21.90 -16.62
C PRO A 557 21.64 21.50 -16.18
N ALA A 558 22.44 22.49 -15.82
CA ALA A 558 23.81 22.29 -15.36
C ALA A 558 23.85 21.43 -14.10
N ALA A 559 24.78 20.48 -14.05
CA ALA A 559 25.04 19.69 -12.87
C ALA A 559 25.46 20.59 -11.70
N GLU A 560 24.89 20.38 -10.52
CA GLU A 560 25.35 21.08 -9.32
C GLU A 560 26.84 20.79 -9.05
N PRO A 561 27.60 21.80 -8.58
CA PRO A 561 29.02 21.66 -8.30
C PRO A 561 29.29 20.63 -7.19
N SER A 562 30.34 19.83 -7.38
CA SER A 562 30.80 18.83 -6.42
C SER A 562 31.33 19.46 -5.13
N ALA A 563 30.94 18.92 -3.98
CA ALA A 563 31.52 19.26 -2.68
C ALA A 563 32.78 18.42 -2.40
N PRO A 564 33.77 18.94 -1.64
CA PRO A 564 34.93 18.16 -1.20
C PRO A 564 34.51 17.07 -0.21
N LEU A 565 35.05 15.86 -0.35
CA LEU A 565 34.86 14.75 0.60
C LEU A 565 35.37 15.17 2.00
N ASN A 566 34.52 15.03 3.03
CA ASN A 566 34.75 15.33 4.47
C ASN A 566 34.07 16.59 5.03
N SER A 567 32.89 16.99 4.54
CA SER A 567 32.15 18.08 5.17
C SER A 567 31.49 17.71 6.51
N LEU A 568 31.36 18.74 7.34
CA LEU A 568 30.85 18.71 8.69
C LEU A 568 29.36 19.02 8.81
N SER A 569 28.68 19.36 7.71
CA SER A 569 27.24 19.62 7.71
C SER A 569 26.49 18.50 6.97
N LYS A 570 25.32 18.09 7.47
CA LYS A 570 24.47 17.12 6.76
C LYS A 570 24.06 17.57 5.36
N ILE A 571 24.02 18.88 5.10
CA ILE A 571 23.73 19.46 3.78
C ILE A 571 24.84 19.08 2.80
N ASP A 572 26.08 19.36 3.17
CA ASP A 572 27.22 19.11 2.31
C ASP A 572 27.48 17.60 2.17
N GLN A 573 27.27 16.80 3.23
CA GLN A 573 27.34 15.33 3.15
C GLN A 573 26.36 14.74 2.13
N ARG A 574 25.17 15.32 1.96
CA ARG A 574 24.24 14.87 0.91
C ARG A 574 24.77 15.21 -0.48
N ARG A 575 25.33 16.40 -0.66
CA ARG A 575 25.95 16.81 -1.92
C ARG A 575 27.17 15.96 -2.25
N GLU A 576 27.94 15.56 -1.23
CA GLU A 576 29.03 14.59 -1.35
C GLU A 576 28.53 13.20 -1.72
N ALA A 577 27.50 12.68 -1.05
CA ALA A 577 26.90 11.39 -1.41
C ALA A 577 26.41 11.42 -2.86
N GLU A 578 25.80 12.52 -3.30
CA GLU A 578 25.40 12.70 -4.70
C GLU A 578 26.58 12.83 -5.66
N THR A 579 27.70 13.43 -5.23
CA THR A 579 28.93 13.51 -6.02
C THR A 579 29.58 12.12 -6.16
N LEU A 580 29.75 11.39 -5.06
CA LEU A 580 30.28 10.04 -5.01
C LEU A 580 29.40 9.07 -5.82
N ARG A 581 28.09 9.25 -5.73
CA ARG A 581 27.11 8.58 -6.59
C ARG A 581 27.38 8.84 -8.07
N ARG A 582 27.54 10.11 -8.48
CA ARG A 582 27.83 10.49 -9.87
C ARG A 582 29.19 10.01 -10.36
N SER A 583 30.18 9.84 -9.49
CA SER A 583 31.49 9.32 -9.88
C SER A 583 31.42 7.84 -10.30
N GLY A 584 30.43 7.10 -9.80
CA GLY A 584 30.26 5.66 -10.06
C GLY A 584 31.44 4.82 -9.55
N SER A 585 32.33 5.39 -8.73
CA SER A 585 33.58 4.76 -8.34
C SER A 585 33.36 3.86 -7.12
N ILE A 586 33.19 2.57 -7.39
CA ILE A 586 33.08 1.52 -6.38
C ILE A 586 34.27 1.54 -5.42
N LEU A 587 35.47 1.83 -5.94
CA LEU A 587 36.69 1.95 -5.14
C LEU A 587 36.63 3.12 -4.14
N GLU A 588 36.06 4.26 -4.54
CA GLU A 588 35.90 5.41 -3.65
C GLU A 588 34.85 5.13 -2.57
N ILE A 589 33.74 4.47 -2.92
CA ILE A 589 32.70 4.06 -1.98
C ILE A 589 33.26 3.07 -0.95
N GLY A 590 34.00 2.05 -1.40
CA GLY A 590 34.65 1.08 -0.52
C GLY A 590 35.62 1.74 0.46
N LYS A 591 36.49 2.64 -0.03
CA LYS A 591 37.41 3.41 0.84
C LYS A 591 36.67 4.29 1.84
N ALA A 592 35.56 4.90 1.44
CA ALA A 592 34.78 5.76 2.31
C ALA A 592 34.06 4.97 3.42
N LEU A 593 33.59 3.74 3.14
CA LEU A 593 33.04 2.81 4.14
C LEU A 593 34.08 2.37 5.18
N GLU A 594 35.36 2.30 4.81
CA GLU A 594 36.46 1.92 5.69
C GLU A 594 37.20 3.14 6.29
N SER A 595 36.67 4.35 6.09
CA SER A 595 37.30 5.58 6.58
C SER A 595 37.44 5.57 8.11
N PRO A 596 38.54 6.09 8.69
CA PRO A 596 38.62 6.32 10.13
C PRO A 596 37.58 7.34 10.63
N GLU A 597 37.14 8.26 9.76
CA GLU A 597 36.16 9.31 10.09
C GLU A 597 34.72 8.79 9.96
N GLY A 598 33.96 8.81 11.06
CA GLY A 598 32.61 8.26 11.11
C GLY A 598 31.60 8.98 10.20
N ARG A 599 31.78 10.28 9.96
CA ARG A 599 30.96 11.07 9.02
C ARG A 599 31.18 10.67 7.56
N THR A 600 32.40 10.30 7.18
CA THR A 600 32.70 9.78 5.84
C THR A 600 32.04 8.42 5.64
N ARG A 601 32.11 7.53 6.64
CA ARG A 601 31.39 6.25 6.62
C ARG A 601 29.87 6.46 6.51
N TRP A 602 29.32 7.41 7.26
CA TRP A 602 27.89 7.77 7.16
C TRP A 602 27.52 8.20 5.74
N THR A 603 28.34 9.07 5.12
CA THR A 603 28.12 9.56 3.75
C THR A 603 28.11 8.42 2.74
N ALA A 604 29.05 7.47 2.85
CA ALA A 604 29.10 6.29 2.00
C ALA A 604 27.88 5.39 2.16
N LEU A 605 27.44 5.13 3.40
CA LEU A 605 26.24 4.32 3.68
C LEU A 605 24.97 4.93 3.08
N ARG A 606 24.87 6.26 2.98
CA ARG A 606 23.70 6.94 2.42
C ARG A 606 23.58 6.82 0.90
N VAL A 607 24.66 6.50 0.17
CA VAL A 607 24.62 6.27 -1.29
C VAL A 607 23.73 5.06 -1.62
N PHE A 608 23.72 4.05 -0.74
CA PHE A 608 22.88 2.86 -0.87
C PHE A 608 21.38 3.15 -0.80
N ALA A 609 20.95 4.31 -0.31
CA ALA A 609 19.52 4.67 -0.33
C ALA A 609 19.00 5.01 -1.75
N GLN A 610 19.89 5.37 -2.69
CA GLN A 610 19.50 5.85 -4.03
C GLN A 610 19.97 4.94 -5.18
N GLU A 611 21.17 4.36 -5.11
CA GLU A 611 21.75 3.51 -6.18
C GLU A 611 21.88 2.05 -5.76
N PHE A 612 20.98 1.60 -4.89
CA PHE A 612 21.11 0.34 -4.19
C PHE A 612 21.44 -0.84 -5.13
N ARG A 613 20.71 -0.95 -6.26
CA ARG A 613 20.83 -2.04 -7.22
C ARG A 613 22.23 -2.16 -7.81
N GLY A 614 22.74 -1.10 -8.44
CA GLY A 614 24.03 -1.12 -9.13
C GLY A 614 25.22 -1.34 -8.18
N LEU A 615 25.04 -1.00 -6.90
CA LEU A 615 26.02 -1.28 -5.84
C LEU A 615 25.95 -2.72 -5.34
N SER A 616 24.78 -3.36 -5.37
CA SER A 616 24.59 -4.74 -4.88
C SER A 616 25.24 -5.81 -5.75
N ASP A 617 25.52 -5.50 -7.02
CA ASP A 617 26.30 -6.38 -7.92
C ASP A 617 27.79 -6.44 -7.52
N GLN A 618 28.26 -5.53 -6.65
CA GLN A 618 29.67 -5.36 -6.28
C GLN A 618 29.97 -6.07 -4.96
N SER A 619 30.06 -7.40 -5.01
CA SER A 619 30.19 -8.27 -3.82
C SER A 619 31.27 -7.85 -2.80
N GLU A 620 32.31 -7.14 -3.22
CA GLU A 620 33.37 -6.59 -2.36
C GLU A 620 32.85 -5.55 -1.35
N LEU A 621 31.74 -4.86 -1.63
CA LEU A 621 31.13 -3.88 -0.73
C LEU A 621 30.32 -4.54 0.39
N LEU A 622 29.93 -5.82 0.23
CA LEU A 622 29.07 -6.50 1.21
C LEU A 622 29.78 -6.73 2.56
N LYS A 623 31.08 -7.06 2.52
CA LYS A 623 31.88 -7.28 3.72
C LYS A 623 31.99 -6.00 4.58
N PRO A 624 32.44 -4.84 4.05
CA PRO A 624 32.49 -3.60 4.85
C PRO A 624 31.09 -3.14 5.30
N LEU A 625 30.04 -3.38 4.51
CA LEU A 625 28.66 -3.11 4.96
C LEU A 625 28.25 -3.94 6.18
N LYS A 626 28.53 -5.25 6.17
CA LYS A 626 28.27 -6.12 7.32
C LYS A 626 29.07 -5.68 8.55
N ALA A 627 30.33 -5.24 8.36
CA ALA A 627 31.17 -4.73 9.45
C ALA A 627 30.65 -3.40 10.04
N ALA A 628 29.96 -2.58 9.24
CA ALA A 628 29.38 -1.32 9.71
C ALA A 628 28.20 -1.51 10.69
N LEU A 629 27.69 -2.73 10.88
CA LEU A 629 26.75 -3.05 11.96
C LEU A 629 27.39 -2.96 13.35
N ASP A 630 28.72 -2.95 13.45
CA ASP A 630 29.48 -2.76 14.70
C ASP A 630 30.10 -1.35 14.80
N ASP A 631 29.70 -0.41 13.95
CA ASP A 631 30.25 0.96 13.94
C ASP A 631 30.04 1.68 15.29
N PRO A 632 31.01 2.45 15.82
CA PRO A 632 30.83 3.22 17.05
C PRO A 632 29.66 4.19 17.00
N MET A 633 29.32 4.73 15.82
CA MET A 633 28.21 5.65 15.63
C MET A 633 26.87 4.90 15.41
N PRO A 634 25.86 5.09 16.27
CA PRO A 634 24.53 4.48 16.09
C PRO A 634 23.89 4.80 14.72
N ALA A 635 24.08 6.02 14.21
CA ALA A 635 23.59 6.42 12.90
C ALA A 635 24.16 5.57 11.75
N ASN A 636 25.42 5.15 11.85
CA ASN A 636 26.06 4.28 10.85
C ASN A 636 25.52 2.85 10.94
N ARG A 637 25.37 2.31 12.16
CA ARG A 637 24.77 0.98 12.36
C ARG A 637 23.34 0.91 11.79
N PHE A 638 22.54 1.96 12.02
CA PHE A 638 21.21 2.08 11.44
C PHE A 638 21.26 2.11 9.90
N GLN A 639 22.10 2.95 9.30
CA GLN A 639 22.21 3.01 7.84
C GLN A 639 22.80 1.73 7.21
N ALA A 640 23.67 1.03 7.94
CA ALA A 640 24.18 -0.29 7.53
C ALA A 640 23.06 -1.33 7.48
N ALA A 641 22.22 -1.41 8.51
CA ALA A 641 21.03 -2.26 8.49
C ALA A 641 20.10 -1.90 7.32
N ASN A 642 19.91 -0.60 7.07
CA ASN A 642 19.09 -0.06 5.98
C ASN A 642 19.62 -0.44 4.58
N ALA A 643 20.95 -0.48 4.41
CA ALA A 643 21.59 -0.91 3.17
C ALA A 643 21.53 -2.44 3.00
N LEU A 644 21.71 -3.19 4.08
CA LEU A 644 21.76 -4.65 4.06
C LEU A 644 20.42 -5.30 3.69
N TRP A 645 19.29 -4.83 4.23
CA TRP A 645 18.00 -5.41 3.83
C TRP A 645 17.68 -5.15 2.36
N ARG A 646 18.04 -3.97 1.82
CA ARG A 646 17.90 -3.69 0.39
C ARG A 646 18.82 -4.61 -0.43
N TRP A 647 20.00 -4.94 0.09
CA TRP A 647 20.93 -5.89 -0.54
C TRP A 647 20.30 -7.24 -0.74
N TYR A 648 19.69 -7.75 0.31
CA TYR A 648 19.01 -9.03 0.26
C TYR A 648 17.95 -9.11 -0.83
N GLN A 649 17.21 -8.01 -1.08
CA GLN A 649 16.12 -7.98 -2.07
C GLN A 649 16.59 -8.20 -3.52
N TRP A 650 17.86 -7.92 -3.80
CA TRP A 650 18.48 -8.11 -5.11
C TRP A 650 19.34 -9.36 -5.16
N HIS A 651 20.08 -9.59 -4.08
CA HIS A 651 21.01 -10.68 -3.91
C HIS A 651 20.65 -11.43 -2.63
N ARG A 652 19.86 -12.50 -2.78
CA ARG A 652 19.43 -13.35 -1.66
C ARG A 652 20.61 -14.09 -1.05
N ASP A 653 21.33 -13.40 -0.17
CA ASP A 653 22.44 -13.91 0.62
C ASP A 653 21.99 -13.98 2.08
N ASP A 654 21.66 -15.18 2.54
CA ASP A 654 21.18 -15.42 3.91
C ASP A 654 22.20 -15.08 5.00
N SER A 655 23.48 -14.90 4.66
CA SER A 655 24.44 -14.37 5.62
C SER A 655 24.17 -12.89 5.97
N ILE A 656 23.35 -12.19 5.19
CA ILE A 656 22.79 -10.88 5.54
C ILE A 656 21.73 -11.03 6.63
N LEU A 657 20.75 -11.91 6.43
CA LEU A 657 19.72 -12.20 7.45
C LEU A 657 20.37 -12.61 8.77
N ASP A 658 21.37 -13.49 8.70
CA ASP A 658 22.13 -13.94 9.86
C ASP A 658 22.91 -12.79 10.53
N ALA A 659 23.52 -11.89 9.75
CA ALA A 659 24.20 -10.72 10.31
C ALA A 659 23.21 -9.78 11.02
N LEU A 660 22.08 -9.45 10.40
CA LEU A 660 21.05 -8.60 11.01
C LEU A 660 20.50 -9.24 12.30
N ALA A 661 20.18 -10.53 12.27
CA ALA A 661 19.62 -11.26 13.41
C ALA A 661 20.61 -11.32 14.59
N ARG A 662 21.90 -11.61 14.35
CA ARG A 662 22.89 -11.72 15.43
C ARG A 662 23.10 -10.42 16.20
N HIS A 663 23.06 -9.27 15.52
CA HIS A 663 23.26 -7.96 16.16
C HIS A 663 22.10 -7.55 17.07
N LEU A 664 20.92 -8.16 16.94
CA LEU A 664 19.84 -7.99 17.91
C LEU A 664 20.21 -8.48 19.32
N GLY A 665 21.24 -9.33 19.47
CA GLY A 665 21.70 -9.80 20.77
C GLY A 665 22.61 -8.84 21.53
N SER A 666 23.19 -7.85 20.86
CA SER A 666 24.17 -6.91 21.42
C SER A 666 23.80 -5.44 21.26
N GLU A 667 22.79 -5.10 20.45
CA GLU A 667 22.36 -3.71 20.26
C GLU A 667 21.45 -3.22 21.39
N HIS A 668 21.84 -2.08 21.97
CA HIS A 668 21.18 -1.44 23.12
C HIS A 668 20.61 -0.05 22.79
N ASP A 669 21.01 0.57 21.68
CA ASP A 669 20.38 1.80 21.19
C ASP A 669 18.99 1.48 20.64
N ALA A 670 17.96 2.14 21.17
CA ALA A 670 16.57 1.84 20.85
C ALA A 670 16.23 2.09 19.36
N TYR A 671 16.84 3.08 18.71
CA TYR A 671 16.60 3.36 17.30
C TYR A 671 17.30 2.35 16.40
N VAL A 672 18.55 2.00 16.69
CA VAL A 672 19.25 0.96 15.91
C VAL A 672 18.58 -0.39 16.07
N ARG A 673 18.21 -0.76 17.31
CA ARG A 673 17.52 -2.02 17.60
C ARG A 673 16.21 -2.13 16.84
N ARG A 674 15.40 -1.06 16.84
CA ARG A 674 14.18 -0.98 16.01
C ARG A 674 14.50 -1.13 14.52
N GLY A 675 15.51 -0.41 14.04
CA GLY A 675 15.96 -0.50 12.66
C GLY A 675 16.38 -1.92 12.24
N LEU A 676 17.04 -2.67 13.13
CA LEU A 676 17.40 -4.07 12.90
C LEU A 676 16.18 -4.99 12.82
N ILE A 677 15.22 -4.85 13.74
CA ILE A 677 13.95 -5.61 13.73
C ILE A 677 13.22 -5.39 12.40
N GLU A 678 13.08 -4.12 11.99
CA GLU A 678 12.38 -3.75 10.75
C GLU A 678 13.17 -4.15 9.49
N SER A 679 14.51 -4.20 9.58
CA SER A 679 15.36 -4.72 8.49
C SER A 679 15.21 -6.23 8.33
N VAL A 680 15.13 -6.99 9.43
CA VAL A 680 14.83 -8.42 9.39
C VAL A 680 13.45 -8.65 8.79
N TYR A 681 12.44 -7.89 9.22
CA TYR A 681 11.09 -7.95 8.63
C TYR A 681 11.12 -7.75 7.10
N ASN A 682 11.78 -6.68 6.62
CA ASN A 682 11.92 -6.39 5.19
C ASN A 682 12.64 -7.48 4.37
N VAL A 683 13.49 -8.29 5.01
CA VAL A 683 14.18 -9.43 4.40
C VAL A 683 13.25 -10.64 4.28
N LEU A 684 12.35 -10.84 5.25
CA LEU A 684 11.40 -11.95 5.30
C LEU A 684 10.12 -11.67 4.50
N ASP A 685 9.80 -10.40 4.29
CA ASP A 685 8.70 -9.98 3.43
C ASP A 685 9.09 -10.14 1.95
N ASP A 686 8.78 -11.30 1.37
CA ASP A 686 8.92 -11.58 -0.06
C ASP A 686 7.64 -11.27 -0.87
N ASN A 687 6.50 -10.99 -0.22
CA ASN A 687 5.17 -10.70 -0.79
C ASN A 687 4.74 -11.69 -1.90
N PRO A 688 4.48 -12.95 -1.53
CA PRO A 688 4.16 -14.03 -2.47
C PRO A 688 2.92 -13.73 -3.31
N GLY A 689 1.92 -13.00 -2.79
CA GLY A 689 0.70 -12.68 -3.52
C GLY A 689 0.93 -11.87 -4.81
N GLN A 690 1.92 -10.98 -4.84
CA GLN A 690 2.26 -10.26 -6.08
C GLN A 690 3.04 -11.13 -7.06
N LEU A 691 3.93 -11.99 -6.57
CA LEU A 691 4.68 -12.93 -7.41
C LEU A 691 3.75 -13.91 -8.13
N GLU A 692 2.64 -14.30 -7.50
CA GLU A 692 1.64 -15.20 -8.09
C GLU A 692 1.08 -14.67 -9.43
N ALA A 693 0.91 -13.35 -9.57
CA ALA A 693 0.48 -12.73 -10.83
C ALA A 693 1.54 -12.88 -11.94
N TRP A 694 2.82 -12.83 -11.58
CA TRP A 694 3.93 -13.04 -12.50
C TRP A 694 4.08 -14.51 -12.88
N GLU A 695 3.86 -15.41 -11.93
CA GLU A 695 3.87 -16.85 -12.16
C GLU A 695 2.74 -17.27 -13.10
N ARG A 696 1.50 -16.80 -12.89
CA ARG A 696 0.37 -17.11 -13.77
C ARG A 696 0.54 -16.65 -15.20
N ALA A 697 1.27 -15.56 -15.42
CA ALA A 697 1.54 -15.06 -16.77
C ALA A 697 2.56 -15.91 -17.55
N LEU A 698 3.28 -16.84 -16.87
CA LEU A 698 4.16 -17.80 -17.53
C LEU A 698 3.34 -18.87 -18.28
N VAL A 699 3.66 -19.08 -19.56
CA VAL A 699 2.96 -20.05 -20.41
C VAL A 699 3.29 -21.50 -20.02
N SER A 700 4.52 -21.76 -19.58
CA SER A 700 5.00 -23.11 -19.28
C SER A 700 4.69 -23.51 -17.83
N GLU A 701 4.03 -24.67 -17.64
CA GLU A 701 3.85 -25.28 -16.32
C GLU A 701 5.19 -25.63 -15.65
N ALA A 702 6.19 -26.06 -16.43
CA ALA A 702 7.51 -26.37 -15.89
C ALA A 702 8.22 -25.11 -15.36
N ASP A 703 8.04 -23.95 -16.01
CA ASP A 703 8.61 -22.69 -15.51
C ASP A 703 7.90 -22.25 -14.22
N ARG A 704 6.57 -22.38 -14.14
CA ARG A 704 5.78 -22.09 -12.93
C ARG A 704 6.27 -22.90 -11.73
N LYS A 705 6.30 -24.23 -11.89
CA LYS A 705 6.80 -25.15 -10.85
C LYS A 705 8.24 -24.84 -10.44
N LYS A 706 9.12 -24.51 -11.40
CA LYS A 706 10.51 -24.14 -11.10
C LYS A 706 10.59 -22.87 -10.23
N THR A 707 9.71 -21.90 -10.47
CA THR A 707 9.61 -20.67 -9.70
C THR A 707 9.08 -20.94 -8.29
N GLU A 708 8.00 -21.69 -8.16
CA GLU A 708 7.43 -22.13 -6.89
C GLU A 708 8.47 -22.88 -6.04
N GLU A 709 9.13 -23.91 -6.60
CA GLU A 709 10.16 -24.68 -5.89
C GLU A 709 11.35 -23.81 -5.44
N ALA A 710 11.72 -22.80 -6.23
CA ALA A 710 12.81 -21.88 -5.86
C ALA A 710 12.40 -20.88 -4.76
N LEU A 711 11.15 -20.43 -4.76
CA LEU A 711 10.58 -19.62 -3.68
C LEU A 711 10.55 -20.41 -2.37
N HIS A 712 10.05 -21.66 -2.41
CA HIS A 712 10.02 -22.54 -1.24
C HIS A 712 11.42 -22.79 -0.67
N ARG A 713 12.43 -23.00 -1.53
CA ARG A 713 13.82 -23.14 -1.07
C ARG A 713 14.31 -21.87 -0.36
N SER A 714 14.07 -20.69 -0.94
CA SER A 714 14.47 -19.41 -0.33
C SER A 714 13.86 -19.22 1.07
N VAL A 715 12.56 -19.47 1.20
CA VAL A 715 11.84 -19.35 2.49
C VAL A 715 12.31 -20.40 3.50
N ARG A 716 12.62 -21.62 3.04
CA ARG A 716 13.19 -22.66 3.90
C ARG A 716 14.58 -22.28 4.44
N ASP A 717 15.44 -21.70 3.60
CA ASP A 717 16.78 -21.29 4.00
C ASP A 717 16.72 -20.11 5.00
N GLN A 718 15.84 -19.14 4.77
CA GLN A 718 15.51 -18.07 5.73
C GLN A 718 15.02 -18.65 7.07
N ALA A 719 14.04 -19.56 7.05
CA ALA A 719 13.51 -20.21 8.25
C ALA A 719 14.60 -20.95 9.04
N ALA A 720 15.54 -21.61 8.35
CA ALA A 720 16.67 -22.26 8.98
C ALA A 720 17.61 -21.25 9.68
N VAL A 721 17.84 -20.07 9.10
CA VAL A 721 18.64 -18.99 9.72
C VAL A 721 17.96 -18.46 10.97
N ILE A 722 16.66 -18.18 10.89
CA ILE A 722 15.86 -17.71 12.03
C ILE A 722 15.89 -18.75 13.16
N ALA A 723 15.60 -20.01 12.84
CA ALA A 723 15.54 -21.11 13.81
C ALA A 723 16.87 -21.26 14.56
N ARG A 724 18.01 -21.22 13.85
CA ARG A 724 19.34 -21.27 14.48
C ARG A 724 19.58 -20.10 15.44
N ASN A 725 19.19 -18.89 15.04
CA ASN A 725 19.36 -17.68 15.84
C ASN A 725 18.43 -17.69 17.08
N LEU A 726 17.17 -18.10 16.95
CA LEU A 726 16.26 -18.29 18.10
C LEU A 726 16.78 -19.36 19.07
N ALA A 727 17.25 -20.50 18.56
CA ALA A 727 17.68 -21.62 19.38
C ALA A 727 18.95 -21.32 20.19
N ASN A 728 19.86 -20.48 19.68
CA ASN A 728 21.17 -20.22 20.28
C ASN A 728 21.32 -18.79 20.84
N GLY A 729 20.41 -17.88 20.50
CA GLY A 729 20.44 -16.49 20.92
C GLY A 729 20.08 -16.29 22.39
N ASN A 730 20.55 -15.15 22.93
CA ASN A 730 20.13 -14.65 24.24
C ASN A 730 18.69 -14.13 24.20
N ARG A 731 18.16 -13.72 25.36
CA ARG A 731 16.78 -13.20 25.47
C ARG A 731 16.51 -12.03 24.51
N ASP A 732 17.42 -11.07 24.43
CA ASP A 732 17.24 -9.87 23.62
C ASP A 732 17.21 -10.21 22.12
N LEU A 733 18.10 -11.10 21.66
CA LEU A 733 18.08 -11.58 20.28
C LEU A 733 16.73 -12.25 19.99
N ARG A 734 16.29 -13.18 20.84
CA ARG A 734 15.01 -13.89 20.66
C ARG A 734 13.85 -12.91 20.58
N LEU A 735 13.76 -11.97 21.51
CA LEU A 735 12.68 -11.00 21.56
C LEU A 735 12.63 -10.14 20.29
N GLY A 736 13.77 -9.61 19.86
CA GLY A 736 13.84 -8.81 18.63
C GLY A 736 13.50 -9.61 17.37
N LEU A 737 14.00 -10.84 17.28
CA LEU A 737 13.76 -11.70 16.12
C LEU A 737 12.29 -12.15 16.05
N LEU A 738 11.69 -12.54 17.19
CA LEU A 738 10.27 -12.88 17.27
C LEU A 738 9.39 -11.68 16.89
N THR A 739 9.74 -10.47 17.35
CA THR A 739 9.03 -9.24 16.96
C THR A 739 9.08 -9.05 15.44
N ALA A 740 10.25 -9.25 14.82
CA ALA A 740 10.44 -9.10 13.38
C ALA A 740 9.67 -10.12 12.52
N LEU A 741 9.16 -11.21 13.11
CA LEU A 741 8.37 -12.21 12.38
C LEU A 741 6.94 -11.75 12.11
N TRP A 742 6.39 -10.85 12.92
CA TRP A 742 4.98 -10.47 12.80
C TRP A 742 4.73 -8.96 12.80
N ASP A 743 5.66 -8.15 13.30
CA ASP A 743 5.45 -6.71 13.46
C ASP A 743 6.41 -5.86 12.60
N PHE A 744 5.84 -4.79 12.07
CA PHE A 744 6.49 -3.66 11.46
C PHE A 744 5.70 -2.42 11.88
N HIS A 745 6.36 -1.33 12.26
CA HIS A 745 5.67 -0.20 12.90
C HIS A 745 4.51 0.43 12.14
N LEU A 746 4.49 0.31 10.80
CA LEU A 746 3.39 0.79 9.98
C LEU A 746 2.17 -0.14 10.03
N ARG A 747 2.37 -1.44 10.31
CA ARG A 747 1.27 -2.42 10.42
C ARG A 747 0.45 -2.18 11.68
N HIS A 748 1.12 -1.89 12.80
CA HIS A 748 0.52 -1.79 14.13
C HIS A 748 0.55 -0.39 14.73
N MET A 749 0.56 0.66 13.88
CA MET A 749 0.57 2.08 14.29
C MET A 749 -0.30 2.28 15.53
N ALA A 750 0.23 2.95 16.56
CA ALA A 750 -0.42 3.03 17.86
C ALA A 750 -1.78 3.67 17.67
N ILE A 751 -2.82 2.87 17.90
CA ILE A 751 -4.17 3.38 17.98
C ILE A 751 -4.46 3.52 19.48
N PRO A 752 -4.52 4.76 20.02
CA PRO A 752 -5.04 4.98 21.36
C PRO A 752 -6.38 4.26 21.55
N ASP A 753 -6.67 3.74 22.75
CA ASP A 753 -7.90 2.97 22.99
C ASP A 753 -9.18 3.75 22.64
N ASP A 754 -9.14 5.08 22.76
CA ASP A 754 -10.20 6.04 22.38
C ASP A 754 -10.27 6.35 20.87
N ASN A 755 -9.25 5.94 20.11
CA ASN A 755 -9.14 6.13 18.66
C ASN A 755 -9.20 4.82 17.85
N ARG A 756 -9.41 3.66 18.51
CA ARG A 756 -9.62 2.35 17.82
C ARG A 756 -10.72 2.40 16.77
N GLU A 757 -11.70 3.28 16.95
CA GLU A 757 -12.80 3.52 16.00
C GLU A 757 -12.44 4.44 14.81
N LYS A 758 -11.21 4.98 14.74
CA LYS A 758 -10.77 5.97 13.75
C LYS A 758 -9.66 5.49 12.80
N VAL A 759 -8.83 4.52 13.19
CA VAL A 759 -7.47 4.39 12.60
C VAL A 759 -7.27 3.18 11.68
N ASP A 760 -8.25 2.33 11.41
CA ASP A 760 -8.01 1.15 10.57
C ASP A 760 -8.16 1.36 9.05
N VAL A 761 -8.25 2.61 8.57
CA VAL A 761 -8.74 2.81 7.22
C VAL A 761 -8.00 3.84 6.37
N ILE A 762 -7.92 3.50 5.08
CA ILE A 762 -8.09 4.40 3.94
C ILE A 762 -9.48 5.03 4.05
N LEU A 763 -9.74 5.95 4.99
CA LEU A 763 -11.05 6.61 5.11
C LEU A 763 -11.00 7.96 4.43
N PRO A 764 -11.57 8.10 3.22
CA PRO A 764 -11.68 9.40 2.60
C PRO A 764 -12.48 10.40 3.43
N SER A 765 -13.33 9.99 4.38
CA SER A 765 -14.09 10.93 5.21
C SER A 765 -13.26 11.59 6.31
N PHE A 766 -12.45 10.83 7.07
CA PHE A 766 -11.51 11.42 8.04
C PHE A 766 -10.39 12.16 7.33
N PHE A 767 -9.89 11.60 6.22
CA PHE A 767 -8.86 12.25 5.42
C PHE A 767 -9.38 13.41 4.57
N ALA A 768 -10.69 13.49 4.28
CA ALA A 768 -11.28 14.63 3.59
C ALA A 768 -11.07 15.92 4.38
N ASP A 769 -11.22 15.87 5.71
CA ASP A 769 -11.02 16.99 6.62
C ASP A 769 -9.60 17.59 6.51
N TYR A 770 -8.61 16.76 6.13
CA TYR A 770 -7.21 17.17 5.96
C TYR A 770 -6.77 17.29 4.49
N SER A 771 -7.53 16.71 3.55
CA SER A 771 -7.23 16.71 2.11
C SER A 771 -7.19 18.11 1.51
N SER A 772 -7.92 19.04 2.14
CA SER A 772 -7.88 20.46 1.81
C SER A 772 -6.75 21.19 2.52
N GLY A 773 -5.69 20.52 2.97
CA GLY A 773 -4.57 21.07 3.75
C GLY A 773 -4.89 21.31 5.23
N VAL A 774 -3.86 21.52 6.05
CA VAL A 774 -3.98 21.65 7.51
C VAL A 774 -3.62 23.08 7.96
N PRO A 775 -4.56 24.04 7.97
CA PRO A 775 -4.25 25.46 8.20
C PRO A 775 -3.43 25.75 9.46
N ARG A 776 -3.87 25.16 10.58
CA ARG A 776 -3.34 25.39 11.92
C ARG A 776 -2.09 24.59 12.24
N LEU A 777 -1.54 23.81 11.29
CA LEU A 777 -0.38 22.93 11.51
C LEU A 777 0.87 23.66 12.03
N HIS A 778 0.96 24.99 11.86
CA HIS A 778 2.07 25.80 12.32
C HIS A 778 1.89 26.36 13.75
N GLU A 779 0.69 26.24 14.33
CA GLU A 779 0.37 26.75 15.66
C GLU A 779 0.86 25.79 16.74
N SER A 780 1.49 26.31 17.78
CA SER A 780 2.10 25.48 18.84
C SER A 780 1.07 24.75 19.72
N ASP A 781 -0.16 25.27 19.82
CA ASP A 781 -1.28 24.70 20.57
C ASP A 781 -2.19 23.81 19.71
N PHE A 782 -1.95 23.74 18.41
CA PHE A 782 -2.71 22.86 17.52
C PHE A 782 -2.18 21.43 17.61
N ARG A 783 -3.09 20.50 17.92
CA ARG A 783 -2.81 19.06 17.94
C ARG A 783 -3.24 18.43 16.63
N TYR A 784 -2.27 18.05 15.80
CA TYR A 784 -2.51 17.31 14.57
C TYR A 784 -2.45 15.80 14.89
N GLU A 785 -3.61 15.17 15.07
CA GLU A 785 -3.71 13.79 15.57
C GLU A 785 -2.88 12.76 14.77
N PRO A 786 -2.84 12.76 13.41
CA PRO A 786 -2.00 11.81 12.67
C PRO A 786 -0.51 11.87 13.05
N TYR A 787 0.02 13.07 13.33
CA TYR A 787 1.39 13.22 13.84
C TYR A 787 1.53 12.75 15.29
N ALA A 788 0.57 13.10 16.14
CA ALA A 788 0.61 12.75 17.57
C ALA A 788 0.59 11.24 17.77
N GLU A 789 -0.27 10.53 17.05
CA GLU A 789 -0.38 9.07 17.08
C GLU A 789 0.90 8.40 16.59
N THR A 790 1.44 8.85 15.45
CA THR A 790 2.68 8.29 14.90
C THR A 790 3.87 8.50 15.84
N ALA A 791 3.95 9.68 16.45
CA ALA A 791 5.00 10.02 17.41
C ALA A 791 4.90 9.19 18.70
N ALA A 792 3.69 8.84 19.13
CA ALA A 792 3.45 8.09 20.37
C ALA A 792 3.65 6.56 20.23
N PHE A 793 3.88 6.04 19.03
CA PHE A 793 3.98 4.59 18.82
C PHE A 793 5.20 3.97 19.52
N ALA A 794 4.97 2.89 20.26
CA ALA A 794 6.02 2.06 20.83
C ALA A 794 5.67 0.57 20.68
N TYR A 795 6.65 -0.26 20.34
CA TYR A 795 6.51 -1.72 20.39
C TYR A 795 6.25 -2.15 21.84
N ARG A 796 5.11 -2.80 22.07
CA ARG A 796 4.79 -3.45 23.35
C ARG A 796 4.19 -4.80 23.06
N ALA A 797 4.66 -5.84 23.75
CA ALA A 797 4.07 -7.18 23.61
C ALA A 797 2.56 -7.20 23.91
N ALA A 798 2.07 -6.27 24.76
CA ALA A 798 0.65 -6.10 25.05
C ALA A 798 -0.14 -5.31 24.00
N ASN A 799 0.50 -4.73 22.97
CA ASN A 799 -0.24 -4.13 21.85
C ASN A 799 -1.03 -5.22 21.15
N ASP A 800 -2.26 -4.92 20.74
CA ASP A 800 -3.05 -5.85 19.94
C ASP A 800 -2.37 -6.11 18.59
N PHE A 801 -2.47 -7.35 18.09
CA PHE A 801 -1.90 -7.77 16.81
C PHE A 801 -2.80 -7.27 15.67
N HIS A 802 -2.88 -5.96 15.52
CA HIS A 802 -3.63 -5.29 14.47
C HIS A 802 -2.83 -5.17 13.16
N VAL A 803 -3.13 -6.01 12.15
CA VAL A 803 -2.44 -5.96 10.85
C VAL A 803 -3.14 -4.97 9.92
N THR A 804 -2.50 -3.81 9.68
CA THR A 804 -2.93 -2.89 8.62
C THR A 804 -2.24 -3.20 7.30
N ARG A 805 -2.93 -2.89 6.19
CA ARG A 805 -2.39 -3.00 4.83
C ARG A 805 -1.30 -1.94 4.62
N LEU A 806 -0.15 -2.36 4.08
CA LEU A 806 0.94 -1.47 3.68
C LEU A 806 1.06 -1.47 2.15
N GLY A 807 0.86 -0.34 1.49
CA GLY A 807 0.89 -0.34 0.02
C GLY A 807 -0.25 -1.19 -0.56
N ASN A 808 0.10 -2.19 -1.37
CA ASN A 808 -0.85 -3.24 -1.79
C ASN A 808 -0.80 -4.48 -0.91
N ASP A 809 0.24 -4.59 -0.08
CA ASP A 809 0.58 -5.76 0.70
C ASP A 809 -0.32 -5.89 1.93
N THR A 810 -0.98 -7.03 2.02
CA THR A 810 -1.89 -7.42 3.10
C THR A 810 -1.30 -8.52 3.96
N ASP A 811 -0.21 -9.15 3.51
CA ASP A 811 0.22 -10.44 3.99
C ASP A 811 1.35 -10.24 4.99
N LEU A 812 1.37 -11.06 6.04
CA LEU A 812 2.54 -11.16 6.91
C LEU A 812 3.59 -12.06 6.24
N PRO A 813 4.87 -12.01 6.67
CA PRO A 813 5.83 -13.05 6.31
C PRO A 813 5.19 -14.42 6.53
N HIS A 814 5.16 -15.24 5.48
CA HIS A 814 4.46 -16.52 5.47
C HIS A 814 5.44 -17.66 5.18
N LEU A 815 5.33 -18.75 5.93
CA LEU A 815 6.12 -19.95 5.68
C LEU A 815 5.30 -21.01 4.95
N PHE A 816 5.96 -21.70 4.04
CA PHE A 816 5.40 -22.91 3.43
C PHE A 816 5.50 -24.10 4.39
N LYS A 817 4.63 -25.09 4.19
CA LYS A 817 4.56 -26.32 4.98
C LYS A 817 5.92 -27.02 5.14
N ASP A 818 6.74 -27.02 4.10
CA ASP A 818 8.07 -27.64 4.06
C ASP A 818 9.20 -26.75 4.63
N SER A 819 8.86 -25.60 5.21
CA SER A 819 9.79 -24.61 5.76
C SER A 819 9.69 -24.43 7.28
N GLY A 820 8.62 -24.91 7.91
CA GLY A 820 8.31 -24.59 9.32
C GLY A 820 8.99 -25.46 10.38
N ASP A 821 9.35 -26.72 10.09
CA ASP A 821 9.84 -27.70 11.08
C ASP A 821 10.96 -27.19 12.01
N ALA A 822 11.98 -26.55 11.44
CA ALA A 822 13.11 -26.05 12.22
C ALA A 822 12.70 -24.86 13.09
N LEU A 823 11.85 -23.99 12.54
CA LEU A 823 11.37 -22.81 13.24
C LEU A 823 10.43 -23.21 14.38
N GLU A 824 9.50 -24.12 14.16
CA GLU A 824 8.59 -24.61 15.20
C GLU A 824 9.37 -25.14 16.41
N ARG A 825 10.38 -25.99 16.18
CA ARG A 825 11.25 -26.50 17.27
C ARG A 825 11.95 -25.37 18.01
N ALA A 826 12.38 -24.33 17.30
CA ALA A 826 13.02 -23.17 17.91
C ALA A 826 12.03 -22.32 18.72
N LEU A 827 10.79 -22.15 18.25
CA LEU A 827 9.70 -21.46 18.96
C LEU A 827 9.33 -22.21 20.24
N LEU A 828 9.16 -23.53 20.18
CA LEU A 828 8.93 -24.36 21.37
C LEU A 828 10.06 -24.23 22.40
N LYS A 829 11.31 -24.28 21.95
CA LYS A 829 12.47 -24.04 22.82
C LYS A 829 12.49 -22.64 23.42
N CYS A 830 11.92 -21.64 22.75
CA CYS A 830 11.82 -20.28 23.28
C CYS A 830 10.83 -20.17 24.43
N LEU A 831 9.85 -21.07 24.55
CA LEU A 831 8.91 -21.13 25.68
C LEU A 831 9.57 -21.67 26.97
N ASP A 832 10.64 -22.44 26.85
CA ASP A 832 11.34 -23.04 28.01
C ASP A 832 11.92 -21.96 28.93
N GLY A 833 11.29 -21.77 30.10
CA GLY A 833 11.69 -20.75 31.07
C GLY A 833 11.42 -19.31 30.62
N ALA A 834 10.56 -19.11 29.62
CA ALA A 834 10.16 -17.78 29.14
C ALA A 834 9.46 -16.97 30.23
N ASP A 835 9.73 -15.66 30.24
CA ASP A 835 8.88 -14.71 30.94
C ASP A 835 7.64 -14.37 30.10
N ARG A 836 6.70 -13.65 30.71
CA ARG A 836 5.44 -13.25 30.07
C ARG A 836 5.62 -12.58 28.71
N GLU A 837 6.58 -11.67 28.59
CA GLU A 837 6.80 -10.91 27.36
C GLU A 837 7.29 -11.82 26.24
N LEU A 838 8.29 -12.67 26.54
CA LEU A 838 8.81 -13.62 25.57
C LEU A 838 7.75 -14.66 25.17
N THR A 839 6.93 -15.14 26.11
CA THR A 839 5.82 -16.07 25.80
C THR A 839 4.81 -15.45 24.84
N VAL A 840 4.39 -14.21 25.08
CA VAL A 840 3.45 -13.51 24.19
C VAL A 840 4.04 -13.33 22.79
N GLU A 841 5.31 -12.96 22.69
CA GLU A 841 5.98 -12.80 21.39
C GLU A 841 6.15 -14.13 20.65
N VAL A 842 6.41 -15.24 21.35
CA VAL A 842 6.41 -16.58 20.71
C VAL A 842 5.03 -16.91 20.15
N VAL A 843 3.95 -16.66 20.91
CA VAL A 843 2.58 -16.92 20.44
C VAL A 843 2.24 -16.07 19.22
N LYS A 844 2.58 -14.78 19.22
CA LYS A 844 2.33 -13.89 18.07
C LYS A 844 3.16 -14.28 16.85
N ALA A 845 4.46 -14.49 17.03
CA ALA A 845 5.35 -14.89 15.96
C ALA A 845 4.95 -16.24 15.35
N SER A 846 4.35 -17.14 16.12
CA SER A 846 3.90 -18.43 15.60
C SER A 846 2.78 -18.35 14.56
N SER A 847 2.11 -17.21 14.40
CA SER A 847 1.16 -16.99 13.31
C SER A 847 1.75 -17.20 11.90
N ILE A 848 3.08 -17.09 11.75
CA ILE A 848 3.74 -17.30 10.45
C ILE A 848 3.89 -18.77 10.07
N LEU A 849 3.66 -19.71 10.99
CA LEU A 849 3.85 -21.15 10.75
C LEU A 849 2.82 -21.71 9.74
N GLY A 850 1.68 -21.06 9.56
CA GLY A 850 0.74 -21.37 8.49
C GLY A 850 0.10 -22.75 8.64
N ASP A 851 0.47 -23.70 7.76
CA ASP A 851 0.05 -25.11 7.84
C ASP A 851 1.21 -26.04 8.29
N ALA A 852 2.30 -25.47 8.78
CA ALA A 852 3.49 -26.20 9.19
C ALA A 852 3.47 -26.66 10.65
N GLU A 853 2.40 -26.40 11.41
CA GLU A 853 2.35 -26.79 12.83
C GLU A 853 2.26 -28.31 13.03
N THR A 854 2.78 -28.79 14.16
CA THR A 854 2.60 -30.18 14.65
C THR A 854 1.64 -30.28 15.84
N THR A 855 1.28 -31.52 16.20
CA THR A 855 0.52 -31.81 17.43
C THR A 855 1.23 -31.35 18.70
N SER A 856 2.58 -31.38 18.71
CA SER A 856 3.38 -30.92 19.84
C SER A 856 3.28 -29.42 20.03
N PHE A 857 3.29 -28.66 18.93
CA PHE A 857 3.07 -27.22 18.95
C PHE A 857 1.65 -26.86 19.40
N THR A 858 0.65 -27.56 18.86
CA THR A 858 -0.75 -27.41 19.28
C THR A 858 -0.92 -27.67 20.78
N ALA A 859 -0.32 -28.72 21.32
CA ALA A 859 -0.35 -29.01 22.75
C ALA A 859 0.28 -27.89 23.59
N ALA A 860 1.36 -27.25 23.12
CA ALA A 860 1.98 -26.12 23.81
C ALA A 860 1.04 -24.89 23.84
N MET A 861 0.43 -24.53 22.70
CA MET A 861 -0.51 -23.40 22.63
C MET A 861 -1.76 -23.62 23.49
N LEU A 862 -2.31 -24.84 23.47
CA LEU A 862 -3.47 -25.19 24.29
C LEU A 862 -3.16 -25.14 25.80
N ARG A 863 -1.98 -25.58 26.25
CA ARG A 863 -1.57 -25.43 27.66
C ARG A 863 -1.44 -23.98 28.10
N LEU A 864 -1.07 -23.07 27.19
CA LEU A 864 -1.00 -21.63 27.51
C LEU A 864 -2.38 -21.04 27.84
N LEU A 865 -3.50 -21.65 27.39
CA LEU A 865 -4.86 -21.27 27.78
C LEU A 865 -5.19 -21.57 29.25
N GLU A 866 -4.42 -22.47 29.88
CA GLU A 866 -4.52 -22.79 31.32
C GLU A 866 -3.73 -21.81 32.19
N SER A 867 -2.90 -20.95 31.58
CA SER A 867 -2.08 -19.97 32.31
C SER A 867 -2.93 -19.08 33.21
N GLY A 868 -2.43 -18.75 34.40
CA GLY A 868 -3.04 -17.75 35.28
C GLY A 868 -3.00 -16.33 34.71
N ASP A 869 -2.11 -16.06 33.76
CA ASP A 869 -1.93 -14.73 33.16
C ASP A 869 -2.91 -14.49 32.00
N ALA A 870 -3.77 -13.47 32.14
CA ALA A 870 -4.76 -13.13 31.12
C ALA A 870 -4.13 -12.72 29.78
N GLN A 871 -2.99 -12.03 29.77
CA GLN A 871 -2.37 -11.56 28.53
C GLN A 871 -1.85 -12.71 27.66
N ILE A 872 -1.33 -13.77 28.28
CA ILE A 872 -0.91 -14.98 27.57
C ILE A 872 -2.12 -15.65 26.92
N ARG A 873 -3.21 -15.81 27.66
CA ARG A 873 -4.44 -16.41 27.13
C ARG A 873 -5.08 -15.57 26.03
N ASP A 874 -5.09 -14.26 26.21
CA ASP A 874 -5.57 -13.31 25.22
C ASP A 874 -4.73 -13.38 23.94
N ALA A 875 -3.41 -13.50 24.03
CA ALA A 875 -2.54 -13.68 22.87
C ALA A 875 -2.85 -14.98 22.11
N VAL A 876 -3.03 -16.11 22.80
CA VAL A 876 -3.38 -17.39 22.17
C VAL A 876 -4.75 -17.30 21.49
N ARG A 877 -5.76 -16.78 22.20
CA ARG A 877 -7.10 -16.56 21.63
C ARG A 877 -7.02 -15.66 20.39
N TYR A 878 -6.27 -14.59 20.47
CA TYR A 878 -6.18 -13.61 19.39
C TYR A 878 -5.61 -14.22 18.10
N VAL A 879 -4.59 -15.08 18.21
CA VAL A 879 -3.94 -15.74 17.07
C VAL A 879 -4.79 -16.90 16.53
N TYR A 880 -5.32 -17.76 17.42
CA TYR A 880 -5.88 -19.07 17.01
C TYR A 880 -7.40 -19.20 17.11
N ALA A 881 -8.12 -18.25 17.72
CA ALA A 881 -9.58 -18.37 17.77
C ALA A 881 -10.18 -18.34 16.35
N ASN A 882 -11.09 -19.28 16.09
CA ASN A 882 -11.75 -19.47 14.80
C ASN A 882 -10.78 -19.57 13.60
N ASN A 883 -9.53 -20.02 13.80
CA ASN A 883 -8.52 -20.13 12.75
C ASN A 883 -8.27 -18.82 11.98
N ALA A 884 -8.37 -17.67 12.67
CA ALA A 884 -8.38 -16.35 12.03
C ALA A 884 -7.00 -15.86 11.56
N ARG A 885 -5.90 -16.21 12.25
CA ARG A 885 -4.55 -15.66 11.98
C ARG A 885 -3.44 -16.70 11.99
N GLY A 886 -3.55 -17.73 12.82
CA GLY A 886 -2.74 -18.95 12.74
C GLY A 886 -3.66 -20.16 12.74
N ARG A 887 -3.13 -21.33 12.35
CA ARG A 887 -3.85 -22.60 12.40
C ARG A 887 -3.22 -23.50 13.45
N LEU A 888 -4.01 -24.44 13.96
CA LEU A 888 -3.50 -25.52 14.82
C LEU A 888 -3.94 -26.84 14.22
N THR A 889 -3.16 -27.89 14.44
CA THR A 889 -3.48 -29.22 13.92
C THR A 889 -3.60 -30.24 15.03
N LEU A 890 -4.61 -31.10 14.91
CA LEU A 890 -4.79 -32.27 15.77
C LEU A 890 -4.02 -33.50 15.24
N GLY A 891 -3.30 -33.37 14.12
CA GLY A 891 -2.57 -34.45 13.48
C GLY A 891 -3.48 -35.40 12.70
N ASP A 892 -3.03 -36.65 12.54
CA ASP A 892 -3.83 -37.70 11.92
C ASP A 892 -5.01 -38.09 12.83
N PRO A 893 -6.28 -37.87 12.41
CA PRO A 893 -7.46 -38.18 13.22
C PRO A 893 -7.61 -39.67 13.57
N ASP A 894 -7.00 -40.58 12.81
CA ASP A 894 -7.05 -42.02 13.07
C ASP A 894 -5.87 -42.54 13.91
N ALA A 895 -4.85 -41.71 14.12
CA ALA A 895 -3.72 -41.96 15.01
C ALA A 895 -3.50 -40.80 16.00
N PRO A 896 -4.47 -40.54 16.90
CA PRO A 896 -4.45 -39.36 17.75
C PRO A 896 -3.38 -39.42 18.85
N ASP A 897 -2.82 -38.28 19.21
CA ASP A 897 -1.99 -38.13 20.41
C ASP A 897 -2.89 -38.13 21.66
N ALA A 898 -2.79 -39.20 22.47
CA ALA A 898 -3.59 -39.39 23.66
C ALA A 898 -3.43 -38.26 24.70
N ALA A 899 -2.26 -37.62 24.79
CA ALA A 899 -2.05 -36.51 25.71
C ALA A 899 -2.77 -35.25 25.23
N LEU A 900 -2.79 -35.01 23.91
CA LEU A 900 -3.51 -33.90 23.30
C LEU A 900 -5.04 -34.07 23.42
N GLN A 901 -5.54 -35.29 23.21
CA GLN A 901 -6.97 -35.61 23.41
C GLN A 901 -7.42 -35.33 24.85
N LYS A 902 -6.62 -35.79 25.82
CA LYS A 902 -6.89 -35.54 27.24
C LYS A 902 -6.92 -34.04 27.57
N LEU A 903 -5.93 -33.29 27.07
CA LEU A 903 -5.86 -31.84 27.27
C LEU A 903 -7.08 -31.12 26.69
N LEU A 904 -7.53 -31.48 25.48
CA LEU A 904 -8.73 -30.92 24.88
C LEU A 904 -9.99 -31.19 25.71
N ALA A 905 -10.15 -32.41 26.22
CA ALA A 905 -11.27 -32.75 27.08
C ALA A 905 -11.27 -31.91 28.38
N GLU A 906 -10.11 -31.74 29.01
CA GLU A 906 -9.93 -30.90 30.21
C GLU A 906 -10.24 -29.42 29.94
N LEU A 907 -9.77 -28.89 28.80
CA LEU A 907 -10.03 -27.52 28.38
C LEU A 907 -11.52 -27.26 28.08
N ILE A 908 -12.20 -28.19 27.42
CA ILE A 908 -13.64 -28.10 27.14
C ILE A 908 -14.43 -28.20 28.45
N ASP A 909 -14.03 -29.09 29.36
CA ASP A 909 -14.66 -29.23 30.68
C ASP A 909 -14.50 -27.99 31.58
N SER A 910 -13.51 -27.13 31.31
CA SER A 910 -13.35 -25.85 32.03
C SER A 910 -14.53 -24.88 31.81
N ARG A 911 -15.26 -25.05 30.70
CA ARG A 911 -16.40 -24.20 30.25
C ARG A 911 -16.08 -22.71 30.14
N ARG A 912 -14.80 -22.35 30.08
CA ARG A 912 -14.39 -20.95 29.97
C ARG A 912 -14.59 -20.45 28.54
N PRO A 913 -15.33 -19.35 28.32
CA PRO A 913 -15.61 -18.86 26.96
C PRO A 913 -14.35 -18.58 26.14
N ASP A 914 -13.31 -18.01 26.75
CA ASP A 914 -12.04 -17.70 26.08
C ASP A 914 -11.29 -18.96 25.60
N VAL A 915 -11.39 -20.06 26.35
CA VAL A 915 -10.83 -21.38 25.97
C VAL A 915 -11.65 -22.03 24.86
N LEU A 916 -12.98 -22.05 25.01
CA LEU A 916 -13.88 -22.72 24.08
C LEU A 916 -13.82 -22.13 22.66
N THR A 917 -13.54 -20.83 22.53
CA THR A 917 -13.37 -20.16 21.22
C THR A 917 -12.17 -20.65 20.40
N VAL A 918 -11.21 -21.30 21.04
CA VAL A 918 -10.05 -21.94 20.38
C VAL A 918 -10.26 -23.45 20.27
N ALA A 919 -10.73 -24.10 21.33
CA ALA A 919 -10.82 -25.56 21.39
C ALA A 919 -11.96 -26.16 20.54
N LEU A 920 -13.16 -25.55 20.53
CA LEU A 920 -14.32 -26.12 19.82
C LEU A 920 -14.16 -26.12 18.29
N PRO A 921 -13.62 -25.07 17.65
CA PRO A 921 -13.33 -25.11 16.21
C PRO A 921 -12.41 -26.26 15.79
N LEU A 922 -11.35 -26.56 16.57
CA LEU A 922 -10.45 -27.68 16.28
C LEU A 922 -11.19 -29.03 16.29
N VAL A 923 -12.11 -29.19 17.23
CA VAL A 923 -12.93 -30.41 17.31
C VAL A 923 -13.93 -30.49 16.16
N ALA A 924 -14.54 -29.36 15.76
CA ALA A 924 -15.53 -29.32 14.69
C ALA A 924 -14.97 -29.70 13.30
N GLU A 925 -13.66 -29.55 13.11
CA GLU A 925 -12.96 -29.90 11.86
C GLU A 925 -12.57 -31.39 11.75
N LEU A 926 -12.69 -32.17 12.84
CA LEU A 926 -12.32 -33.59 12.84
C LEU A 926 -13.27 -34.45 11.98
N PRO A 927 -12.77 -35.40 11.17
CA PRO A 927 -13.62 -36.35 10.46
C PRO A 927 -14.44 -37.22 11.42
N VAL A 928 -15.73 -37.38 11.14
CA VAL A 928 -16.66 -38.23 11.87
C VAL A 928 -16.24 -39.67 11.78
N GLY A 929 -16.38 -40.41 12.88
CA GLY A 929 -16.08 -41.84 12.90
C GLY A 929 -14.58 -42.16 12.88
N SER A 930 -13.71 -41.15 12.85
CA SER A 930 -12.28 -41.30 13.12
C SER A 930 -12.03 -41.83 14.54
N THR A 931 -10.83 -42.36 14.79
CA THR A 931 -10.43 -42.76 16.15
C THR A 931 -10.57 -41.58 17.14
N PHE A 932 -10.24 -40.36 16.72
CA PHE A 932 -10.35 -39.15 17.55
C PHE A 932 -11.77 -38.90 18.05
N THR A 933 -12.75 -38.99 17.16
CA THR A 933 -14.17 -38.73 17.45
C THR A 933 -14.91 -39.90 18.12
N ARG A 934 -14.20 -41.01 18.37
CA ARG A 934 -14.70 -42.15 19.16
C ARG A 934 -14.22 -42.13 20.61
N ASP A 935 -13.37 -41.17 20.99
CA ASP A 935 -12.91 -41.04 22.36
C ASP A 935 -14.08 -40.69 23.31
N PRO A 936 -14.40 -41.54 24.30
CA PRO A 936 -15.56 -41.35 25.15
C PRO A 936 -15.41 -40.17 26.11
N ALA A 937 -14.18 -39.83 26.53
CA ALA A 937 -13.95 -38.73 27.47
C ALA A 937 -14.20 -37.37 26.80
N LEU A 938 -13.62 -37.16 25.61
CA LEU A 938 -13.83 -35.95 24.82
C LEU A 938 -15.28 -35.80 24.36
N ALA A 939 -15.91 -36.88 23.88
CA ALA A 939 -17.32 -36.87 23.52
C ALA A 939 -18.19 -36.45 24.71
N TRP A 940 -17.93 -37.00 25.90
CA TRP A 940 -18.65 -36.64 27.11
C TRP A 940 -18.48 -35.16 27.50
N SER A 941 -17.27 -34.60 27.37
CA SER A 941 -17.02 -33.18 27.61
C SER A 941 -17.82 -32.27 26.67
N VAL A 942 -17.92 -32.63 25.38
CA VAL A 942 -18.75 -31.88 24.42
C VAL A 942 -20.24 -32.06 24.69
N GLU A 943 -20.69 -33.28 25.02
CA GLU A 943 -22.10 -33.56 25.32
C GLU A 943 -22.61 -32.76 26.52
N LYS A 944 -21.78 -32.53 27.55
CA LYS A 944 -22.13 -31.65 28.67
C LYS A 944 -22.52 -30.24 28.22
N LEU A 945 -21.88 -29.70 27.18
CA LEU A 945 -22.19 -28.39 26.62
C LEU A 945 -23.49 -28.41 25.79
N VAL A 946 -23.75 -29.50 25.08
CA VAL A 946 -25.02 -29.70 24.33
C VAL A 946 -26.22 -29.77 25.28
N ARG A 947 -26.01 -30.17 26.54
CA ARG A 947 -27.05 -30.27 27.57
C ARG A 947 -27.30 -28.96 28.33
N GLU A 948 -26.62 -27.88 27.98
CA GLU A 948 -26.87 -26.55 28.56
C GLU A 948 -28.12 -25.89 27.96
N ASP A 949 -28.70 -24.94 28.68
CA ASP A 949 -29.96 -24.28 28.27
C ASP A 949 -29.82 -23.51 26.94
N VAL A 950 -28.60 -23.06 26.62
CA VAL A 950 -28.28 -22.34 25.40
C VAL A 950 -27.11 -23.05 24.74
N VAL A 951 -27.34 -23.63 23.56
CA VAL A 951 -26.31 -24.33 22.79
C VAL A 951 -25.82 -23.42 21.65
N PRO A 952 -24.59 -22.88 21.72
CA PRO A 952 -24.03 -22.03 20.66
C PRO A 952 -23.69 -22.83 19.40
N ALA A 953 -23.61 -22.13 18.26
CA ALA A 953 -23.21 -22.69 16.97
C ALA A 953 -21.93 -23.54 17.02
N ALA A 954 -20.89 -23.07 17.72
CA ALA A 954 -19.62 -23.79 17.85
C ALA A 954 -19.76 -25.14 18.57
N VAL A 955 -20.66 -25.21 19.56
CA VAL A 955 -20.96 -26.47 20.28
C VAL A 955 -21.72 -27.43 19.37
N LEU A 956 -22.70 -26.96 18.60
CA LEU A 956 -23.42 -27.80 17.63
C LEU A 956 -22.47 -28.41 16.59
N ARG A 957 -21.58 -27.59 16.02
CA ARG A 957 -20.58 -28.04 15.03
C ARG A 957 -19.60 -29.04 15.62
N ALA A 958 -19.09 -28.81 16.83
CA ALA A 958 -18.21 -29.75 17.52
C ALA A 958 -18.94 -31.05 17.90
N ALA A 959 -20.17 -30.97 18.41
CA ALA A 959 -20.95 -32.15 18.79
C ALA A 959 -21.32 -33.02 17.58
N ALA A 960 -21.49 -32.40 16.41
CA ALA A 960 -21.80 -33.09 15.18
C ALA A 960 -20.69 -34.02 14.69
N VAL A 961 -19.46 -33.94 15.20
CA VAL A 961 -18.39 -34.86 14.76
C VAL A 961 -18.41 -36.21 15.49
N PHE A 962 -19.10 -36.29 16.63
CA PHE A 962 -19.13 -37.49 17.49
C PHE A 962 -20.39 -38.32 17.20
N PRO A 963 -20.28 -39.54 16.65
CA PRO A 963 -21.45 -40.39 16.41
C PRO A 963 -22.26 -40.68 17.68
N SER A 964 -21.57 -40.78 18.83
CA SER A 964 -22.19 -40.99 20.15
C SER A 964 -23.12 -39.86 20.58
N ILE A 965 -23.02 -38.67 19.98
CA ILE A 965 -23.89 -37.51 20.24
C ILE A 965 -24.78 -37.26 19.02
N ALA A 966 -24.19 -37.18 17.84
CA ALA A 966 -24.84 -36.74 16.61
C ALA A 966 -25.97 -37.68 16.15
N ASP A 967 -25.85 -38.98 16.44
CA ASP A 967 -26.87 -39.98 16.05
C ASP A 967 -28.04 -40.06 17.05
N GLN A 968 -27.87 -39.45 18.23
CA GLN A 968 -28.79 -39.58 19.35
C GLN A 968 -29.99 -38.63 19.24
N PRO A 969 -31.12 -38.95 19.93
CA PRO A 969 -32.28 -38.05 19.99
C PRO A 969 -31.97 -36.66 20.56
N LEU A 970 -30.97 -36.55 21.43
CA LEU A 970 -30.52 -35.28 22.00
C LEU A 970 -30.12 -34.29 20.90
N MET A 971 -29.22 -34.69 20.00
CA MET A 971 -28.78 -33.83 18.88
C MET A 971 -29.97 -33.43 17.99
N ARG A 972 -30.89 -34.35 17.67
CA ARG A 972 -32.06 -34.03 16.84
C ARG A 972 -32.96 -32.98 17.49
N THR A 973 -33.13 -33.07 18.80
CA THR A 973 -33.90 -32.10 19.59
C THR A 973 -33.23 -30.72 19.54
N GLU A 974 -31.91 -30.68 19.74
CA GLU A 974 -31.16 -29.43 19.69
C GLU A 974 -31.13 -28.82 18.28
N LEU A 975 -31.03 -29.62 17.22
CA LEU A 975 -31.15 -29.12 15.84
C LEU A 975 -32.54 -28.50 15.59
N LEU A 976 -33.63 -29.14 16.03
CA LEU A 976 -34.98 -28.57 15.90
C LEU A 976 -35.15 -27.27 16.69
N HIS A 977 -34.54 -27.17 17.87
CA HIS A 977 -34.52 -25.95 18.66
C HIS A 977 -33.70 -24.85 17.98
N ALA A 978 -32.50 -25.19 17.51
CA ALA A 978 -31.58 -24.29 16.83
C ALA A 978 -32.12 -23.74 15.50
N LEU A 979 -32.85 -24.55 14.72
CA LEU A 979 -33.55 -24.08 13.50
C LEU A 979 -34.55 -22.95 13.79
N LYS A 980 -35.11 -22.92 15.01
CA LYS A 980 -36.06 -21.88 15.48
C LYS A 980 -35.38 -20.75 16.25
N SER A 981 -34.06 -20.82 16.43
CA SER A 981 -33.30 -19.82 17.17
C SER A 981 -33.40 -18.44 16.53
N ARG A 982 -33.40 -17.40 17.36
CA ARG A 982 -33.19 -16.01 16.94
C ARG A 982 -31.72 -15.68 16.76
N ASP A 983 -30.83 -16.48 17.36
CA ASP A 983 -29.40 -16.38 17.10
C ASP A 983 -29.09 -16.97 15.72
N TYR A 984 -28.59 -16.10 14.87
CA TYR A 984 -28.42 -16.38 13.47
C TYR A 984 -27.29 -17.39 13.21
N ALA A 985 -26.20 -17.34 13.97
CA ALA A 985 -25.08 -18.28 13.83
C ALA A 985 -25.49 -19.71 14.21
N THR A 986 -26.26 -19.86 15.29
CA THR A 986 -26.82 -21.14 15.72
C THR A 986 -27.83 -21.68 14.71
N GLN A 987 -28.72 -20.84 14.16
CA GLN A 987 -29.66 -21.26 13.11
C GLN A 987 -28.94 -21.72 11.84
N GLN A 988 -27.89 -21.00 11.40
CA GLN A 988 -27.08 -21.40 10.24
C GLN A 988 -26.37 -22.73 10.48
N ALA A 989 -25.73 -22.91 11.63
CA ALA A 989 -25.08 -24.18 11.98
C ALA A 989 -26.07 -25.34 11.94
N ALA A 990 -27.30 -25.17 12.42
CA ALA A 990 -28.33 -26.19 12.33
C ALA A 990 -28.76 -26.51 10.89
N ILE A 991 -28.94 -25.48 10.04
CA ILE A 991 -29.27 -25.66 8.61
C ILE A 991 -28.14 -26.43 7.91
N ASP A 992 -26.89 -26.03 8.11
CA ASP A 992 -25.72 -26.68 7.51
C ASP A 992 -25.63 -28.16 7.90
N LEU A 993 -25.80 -28.46 9.19
CA LEU A 993 -25.76 -29.83 9.71
C LEU A 993 -26.92 -30.67 9.19
N VAL A 994 -28.12 -30.09 9.10
CA VAL A 994 -29.29 -30.79 8.54
C VAL A 994 -29.10 -31.11 7.07
N LEU A 995 -28.59 -30.15 6.29
CA LEU A 995 -28.30 -30.31 4.87
C LEU A 995 -27.23 -31.39 4.63
N ALA A 996 -26.12 -31.30 5.36
CA ALA A 996 -24.98 -32.19 5.18
C ALA A 996 -25.31 -33.65 5.55
N ARG A 997 -26.23 -33.84 6.50
CA ARG A 997 -26.45 -35.15 7.15
C ARG A 997 -27.75 -35.85 6.77
N TYR A 998 -28.87 -35.13 6.74
CA TYR A 998 -30.19 -35.73 6.51
C TYR A 998 -30.66 -35.52 5.07
N ILE A 999 -30.55 -34.30 4.55
CA ILE A 999 -31.09 -33.99 3.21
C ILE A 999 -30.34 -34.73 2.09
N THR A 1000 -29.05 -35.01 2.28
CA THR A 1000 -28.22 -35.80 1.34
C THR A 1000 -28.42 -37.31 1.42
N ASP A 1001 -29.02 -37.82 2.51
CA ASP A 1001 -29.22 -39.24 2.72
C ASP A 1001 -30.67 -39.63 2.41
N PRO A 1002 -30.94 -40.30 1.27
CA PRO A 1002 -32.29 -40.67 0.88
C PRO A 1002 -32.97 -41.66 1.85
N THR A 1003 -32.21 -42.28 2.76
CA THR A 1003 -32.79 -43.15 3.80
C THR A 1003 -33.39 -42.38 4.98
N THR A 1004 -33.24 -41.04 5.00
CA THR A 1004 -33.69 -40.18 6.10
C THR A 1004 -34.83 -39.23 5.75
N ASP A 1005 -35.53 -39.47 4.63
CA ASP A 1005 -36.61 -38.63 4.09
C ASP A 1005 -37.65 -38.16 5.14
N GLU A 1006 -38.03 -39.01 6.09
CA GLU A 1006 -38.97 -38.64 7.17
C GLU A 1006 -38.37 -37.59 8.13
N LEU A 1007 -37.10 -37.74 8.51
CA LEU A 1007 -36.39 -36.76 9.33
C LEU A 1007 -36.13 -35.48 8.53
N SER A 1008 -35.76 -35.60 7.26
CA SER A 1008 -35.59 -34.46 6.34
C SER A 1008 -36.87 -33.63 6.25
N ARG A 1009 -38.04 -34.28 6.15
CA ARG A 1009 -39.34 -33.59 6.18
C ARG A 1009 -39.54 -32.83 7.49
N GLN A 1010 -39.30 -33.47 8.63
CA GLN A 1010 -39.46 -32.84 9.95
C GLN A 1010 -38.57 -31.59 10.11
N PHE A 1011 -37.32 -31.66 9.65
CA PHE A 1011 -36.41 -30.50 9.71
C PHE A 1011 -36.80 -29.39 8.73
N ILE A 1012 -37.22 -29.73 7.51
CA ILE A 1012 -37.70 -28.74 6.52
C ILE A 1012 -38.94 -28.02 7.07
N GLU A 1013 -39.91 -28.75 7.62
CA GLU A 1013 -41.13 -28.19 8.21
C GLU A 1013 -40.85 -27.32 9.44
N ALA A 1014 -39.79 -27.62 10.20
CA ALA A 1014 -39.36 -26.80 11.33
C ALA A 1014 -38.80 -25.42 10.90
N THR A 1015 -38.51 -25.21 9.62
CA THR A 1015 -38.05 -23.92 9.09
C THR A 1015 -39.21 -23.07 8.57
N GLU A 1016 -39.29 -21.82 9.03
CA GLU A 1016 -40.29 -20.86 8.57
C GLU A 1016 -39.64 -19.52 8.20
N GLY A 1017 -40.33 -18.71 7.38
CA GLY A 1017 -39.91 -17.36 7.01
C GLY A 1017 -38.47 -17.32 6.50
N ARG A 1018 -37.60 -16.61 7.20
CA ARG A 1018 -36.19 -16.43 6.81
C ARG A 1018 -35.40 -17.74 6.83
N ALA A 1019 -35.60 -18.60 7.82
CA ALA A 1019 -34.88 -19.87 7.95
C ALA A 1019 -35.18 -20.79 6.75
N ARG A 1020 -36.45 -20.82 6.33
CA ARG A 1020 -36.88 -21.59 5.13
C ARG A 1020 -36.28 -21.01 3.86
N ALA A 1021 -36.17 -19.69 3.73
CA ALA A 1021 -35.55 -19.05 2.58
C ALA A 1021 -34.05 -19.39 2.45
N VAL A 1022 -33.31 -19.39 3.57
CA VAL A 1022 -31.90 -19.81 3.60
C VAL A 1022 -31.76 -21.28 3.22
N LEU A 1023 -32.56 -22.16 3.83
CA LEU A 1023 -32.53 -23.59 3.54
C LEU A 1023 -32.73 -23.85 2.05
N ILE A 1024 -33.77 -23.24 1.45
CA ILE A 1024 -34.06 -23.37 0.02
C ILE A 1024 -32.90 -22.86 -0.83
N ASP A 1025 -32.28 -21.73 -0.45
CA ASP A 1025 -31.14 -21.22 -1.20
C ASP A 1025 -29.90 -22.14 -1.16
N LYS A 1026 -29.62 -22.75 -0.01
CA LYS A 1026 -28.50 -23.69 0.16
C LYS A 1026 -28.72 -25.03 -0.55
N LEU A 1027 -29.91 -25.29 -1.10
CA LEU A 1027 -30.17 -26.44 -1.96
C LEU A 1027 -29.59 -26.30 -3.37
N ASP A 1028 -28.97 -25.17 -3.73
CA ASP A 1028 -28.29 -25.03 -5.02
C ASP A 1028 -26.99 -25.85 -5.06
N PRO A 1029 -26.85 -26.86 -5.95
CA PRO A 1029 -25.65 -27.70 -6.04
C PRO A 1029 -24.34 -26.93 -6.22
N ASN A 1030 -24.38 -25.79 -6.94
CA ASN A 1030 -23.22 -24.93 -7.14
C ASN A 1030 -22.75 -24.26 -5.83
N LYS A 1031 -23.67 -24.03 -4.90
CA LYS A 1031 -23.39 -23.51 -3.54
C LYS A 1031 -23.12 -24.67 -2.57
N PHE A 1032 -23.73 -25.81 -2.81
CA PHE A 1032 -23.66 -27.03 -2.01
C PHE A 1032 -22.22 -27.58 -1.95
N ALA A 1033 -21.52 -27.69 -3.08
CA ALA A 1033 -20.15 -28.22 -3.12
C ALA A 1033 -19.10 -27.29 -2.46
N LEU A 1034 -19.27 -25.97 -2.54
CA LEU A 1034 -18.34 -24.95 -2.01
C LEU A 1034 -18.47 -24.74 -0.48
N ARG A 1035 -19.63 -25.03 0.13
CA ARG A 1035 -19.93 -24.74 1.55
C ARG A 1035 -19.80 -25.94 2.48
N LEU A 1036 -19.52 -27.13 1.95
CA LEU A 1036 -19.34 -28.32 2.78
C LEU A 1036 -18.03 -28.30 3.59
N SER A 1037 -16.97 -27.58 3.19
CA SER A 1037 -15.68 -27.61 3.90
C SER A 1037 -15.74 -27.20 5.38
N ALA A 1038 -16.74 -26.40 5.79
CA ALA A 1038 -16.92 -25.95 7.19
C ALA A 1038 -17.89 -26.82 8.03
N ALA A 1039 -18.49 -27.87 7.45
CA ALA A 1039 -19.43 -28.78 8.12
C ALA A 1039 -19.26 -30.26 7.75
N SER A 1040 -18.29 -30.61 6.88
CA SER A 1040 -18.18 -31.91 6.21
C SER A 1040 -17.53 -33.03 7.00
N SER A 1041 -17.30 -32.88 8.30
CA SER A 1041 -16.77 -33.96 9.11
C SER A 1041 -17.59 -35.25 8.96
N TYR A 1042 -18.90 -35.18 8.69
CA TYR A 1042 -19.79 -36.34 8.43
C TYR A 1042 -19.58 -37.11 7.11
N ARG A 1043 -18.57 -36.78 6.27
CA ARG A 1043 -18.32 -37.45 4.97
C ARG A 1043 -17.63 -38.82 5.05
N ALA A 1044 -17.29 -39.33 6.23
CA ALA A 1044 -16.51 -40.54 6.38
C ALA A 1044 -17.34 -41.83 6.28
N VAL A 1045 -17.87 -42.15 5.08
CA VAL A 1045 -18.19 -43.55 4.72
C VAL A 1045 -17.83 -43.91 3.26
N SER A 1046 -17.62 -42.99 2.31
CA SER A 1046 -17.37 -43.41 0.90
C SER A 1046 -16.32 -42.68 0.06
N GLY A 1047 -15.64 -41.64 0.54
CA GLY A 1047 -14.43 -41.10 -0.12
C GLY A 1047 -14.56 -40.52 -1.55
N GLU A 1048 -15.68 -40.66 -2.25
CA GLU A 1048 -15.90 -40.04 -3.56
C GLU A 1048 -16.59 -38.66 -3.41
N PRO A 1049 -16.15 -37.63 -4.17
CA PRO A 1049 -16.93 -36.41 -4.30
C PRO A 1049 -18.29 -36.74 -4.90
N LEU A 1050 -19.38 -36.18 -4.34
CA LEU A 1050 -20.66 -36.20 -5.05
C LEU A 1050 -20.43 -35.58 -6.44
N PRO A 1051 -20.71 -36.31 -7.54
CA PRO A 1051 -20.70 -35.72 -8.87
C PRO A 1051 -21.61 -34.50 -8.86
N ALA A 1052 -21.23 -33.46 -9.60
CA ALA A 1052 -21.91 -32.16 -9.60
C ALA A 1052 -23.40 -32.19 -10.02
N ASP A 1053 -24.00 -33.36 -10.24
CA ASP A 1053 -25.35 -33.48 -10.78
C ASP A 1053 -26.24 -34.64 -10.23
N ASP A 1054 -25.79 -35.48 -9.30
CA ASP A 1054 -26.57 -36.67 -8.89
C ASP A 1054 -27.06 -36.62 -7.44
N ASN A 1055 -28.26 -36.04 -7.24
CA ASN A 1055 -29.36 -36.53 -6.36
C ASN A 1055 -30.04 -35.59 -5.35
N LEU A 1056 -29.62 -34.34 -5.16
CA LEU A 1056 -30.35 -33.45 -4.23
C LEU A 1056 -31.80 -33.22 -4.67
N PHE A 1057 -32.01 -32.96 -5.97
CA PHE A 1057 -33.35 -32.84 -6.55
C PHE A 1057 -33.97 -34.17 -6.94
N SER A 1058 -33.36 -35.31 -6.63
CA SER A 1058 -33.97 -36.63 -6.80
C SER A 1058 -34.84 -37.02 -5.59
N SER A 1059 -34.58 -36.46 -4.41
CA SER A 1059 -35.45 -36.63 -3.24
C SER A 1059 -36.79 -35.93 -3.46
N ARG A 1060 -37.88 -36.68 -3.30
CA ARG A 1060 -39.23 -36.14 -3.44
C ARG A 1060 -39.53 -35.10 -2.37
N VAL A 1061 -38.99 -35.29 -1.16
CA VAL A 1061 -39.13 -34.35 -0.04
C VAL A 1061 -38.53 -32.99 -0.39
N VAL A 1062 -37.35 -32.97 -1.03
CA VAL A 1062 -36.69 -31.73 -1.48
C VAL A 1062 -37.46 -31.08 -2.63
N GLN A 1063 -37.91 -31.85 -3.62
CA GLN A 1063 -38.73 -31.32 -4.73
C GLN A 1063 -40.01 -30.66 -4.20
N ASP A 1064 -40.74 -31.35 -3.33
CA ASP A 1064 -41.99 -30.86 -2.77
C ASP A 1064 -41.74 -29.59 -1.95
N ALA A 1065 -40.66 -29.54 -1.14
CA ALA A 1065 -40.27 -28.36 -0.38
C ALA A 1065 -39.99 -27.12 -1.27
N VAL A 1066 -39.31 -27.30 -2.41
CA VAL A 1066 -39.05 -26.22 -3.39
C VAL A 1066 -40.34 -25.78 -4.08
N ILE A 1067 -41.22 -26.71 -4.46
CA ILE A 1067 -42.51 -26.40 -5.09
C ILE A 1067 -43.42 -25.64 -4.13
N GLU A 1068 -43.47 -26.04 -2.86
CA GLU A 1068 -44.18 -25.32 -1.82
C GLU A 1068 -43.62 -23.92 -1.61
N ALA A 1069 -42.28 -23.79 -1.58
CA ALA A 1069 -41.60 -22.52 -1.39
C ALA A 1069 -41.94 -21.50 -2.49
N LEU A 1070 -42.16 -21.93 -3.73
CA LEU A 1070 -42.62 -21.05 -4.83
C LEU A 1070 -43.98 -20.38 -4.55
N ARG A 1071 -44.79 -20.97 -3.66
CA ARG A 1071 -46.15 -20.51 -3.29
C ARG A 1071 -46.22 -20.01 -1.86
N ASP A 1072 -45.09 -19.92 -1.16
CA ASP A 1072 -45.03 -19.51 0.24
C ASP A 1072 -45.61 -18.10 0.43
N LYS A 1073 -46.15 -17.80 1.61
CA LYS A 1073 -46.67 -16.45 1.92
C LYS A 1073 -45.54 -15.45 2.08
N SER A 1074 -44.36 -15.89 2.51
CA SER A 1074 -43.15 -15.10 2.63
C SER A 1074 -42.54 -14.75 1.25
N PRO A 1075 -42.39 -13.47 0.90
CA PRO A 1075 -41.69 -13.06 -0.31
C PRO A 1075 -40.25 -13.60 -0.37
N ALA A 1076 -39.53 -13.60 0.75
CA ALA A 1076 -38.14 -14.07 0.80
C ALA A 1076 -37.99 -15.55 0.42
N VAL A 1077 -38.94 -16.39 0.86
CA VAL A 1077 -38.97 -17.82 0.53
C VAL A 1077 -39.29 -18.04 -0.94
N ARG A 1078 -40.29 -17.33 -1.46
CA ARG A 1078 -40.66 -17.41 -2.89
C ARG A 1078 -39.51 -17.02 -3.80
N GLU A 1079 -38.82 -15.93 -3.49
CA GLU A 1079 -37.72 -15.44 -4.32
C GLU A 1079 -36.48 -16.36 -4.23
N ALA A 1080 -36.18 -16.93 -3.06
CA ALA A 1080 -35.12 -17.94 -2.94
C ALA A 1080 -35.42 -19.18 -3.80
N ALA A 1081 -36.67 -19.65 -3.79
CA ALA A 1081 -37.10 -20.76 -4.65
C ALA A 1081 -37.07 -20.41 -6.14
N GLN A 1082 -37.45 -19.19 -6.52
CA GLN A 1082 -37.38 -18.73 -7.91
C GLN A 1082 -35.94 -18.62 -8.42
N ASP A 1083 -35.00 -18.17 -7.59
CA ASP A 1083 -33.57 -18.12 -7.93
C ASP A 1083 -33.03 -19.52 -8.17
N LEU A 1084 -33.30 -20.45 -7.24
CA LEU A 1084 -32.91 -21.84 -7.35
C LEU A 1084 -33.47 -22.49 -8.64
N VAL A 1085 -34.76 -22.28 -8.93
CA VAL A 1085 -35.39 -22.76 -10.16
C VAL A 1085 -34.77 -22.12 -11.40
N ARG A 1086 -34.45 -20.83 -11.37
CA ARG A 1086 -33.83 -20.12 -12.50
C ARG A 1086 -32.43 -20.67 -12.82
N GLU A 1087 -31.67 -21.01 -11.79
CA GLU A 1087 -30.29 -21.53 -11.92
C GLU A 1087 -30.26 -23.03 -12.28
N GLN A 1088 -31.36 -23.77 -12.08
CA GLN A 1088 -31.39 -25.23 -12.20
C GLN A 1088 -32.46 -25.75 -13.19
N ALA A 1089 -32.04 -26.15 -14.39
CA ALA A 1089 -32.93 -26.61 -15.47
C ALA A 1089 -33.83 -27.81 -15.09
N LYS A 1090 -33.33 -28.72 -14.23
CA LYS A 1090 -34.12 -29.85 -13.68
C LYS A 1090 -35.34 -29.36 -12.91
N LEU A 1091 -35.18 -28.35 -12.06
CA LEU A 1091 -36.27 -27.77 -11.27
C LEU A 1091 -37.27 -26.98 -12.12
N GLN A 1092 -36.83 -26.30 -13.20
CA GLN A 1092 -37.75 -25.64 -14.15
C GLN A 1092 -38.72 -26.65 -14.77
N THR A 1093 -38.18 -27.82 -15.14
CA THR A 1093 -38.96 -28.93 -15.71
C THR A 1093 -39.93 -29.52 -14.68
N ILE A 1094 -39.47 -29.76 -13.46
CA ILE A 1094 -40.27 -30.33 -12.37
C ILE A 1094 -41.38 -29.38 -11.92
N ALA A 1095 -41.06 -28.10 -11.71
CA ALA A 1095 -42.01 -27.10 -11.24
C ALA A 1095 -42.98 -26.64 -12.34
N LYS A 1096 -42.62 -26.78 -13.64
CA LYS A 1096 -43.38 -26.26 -14.79
C LYS A 1096 -43.67 -24.76 -14.68
N VAL A 1097 -42.73 -23.98 -14.14
CA VAL A 1097 -42.87 -22.53 -13.92
C VAL A 1097 -41.83 -21.79 -14.75
N ALA A 1098 -42.26 -20.79 -15.53
CA ALA A 1098 -41.37 -19.81 -16.15
C ALA A 1098 -41.06 -18.69 -15.14
N PRO A 1099 -39.80 -18.21 -15.00
CA PRO A 1099 -39.47 -17.18 -14.03
C PRO A 1099 -40.19 -15.86 -14.32
N ALA A 1100 -40.83 -15.26 -13.30
CA ALA A 1100 -41.46 -13.95 -13.43
C ALA A 1100 -40.40 -12.83 -13.54
N ALA A 1101 -40.79 -11.69 -14.11
CA ALA A 1101 -39.99 -10.46 -14.08
C ALA A 1101 -39.96 -9.91 -12.66
N ARG A 1102 -38.78 -9.54 -12.16
CA ARG A 1102 -38.64 -9.02 -10.79
C ARG A 1102 -39.09 -7.55 -10.70
N PRO A 1103 -39.75 -7.16 -9.60
CA PRO A 1103 -40.06 -5.75 -9.35
C PRO A 1103 -38.78 -4.95 -9.05
N ALA A 1104 -38.83 -3.64 -9.32
CA ALA A 1104 -37.71 -2.75 -9.03
C ALA A 1104 -37.45 -2.65 -7.50
N PRO A 1105 -36.17 -2.53 -7.06
CA PRO A 1105 -35.83 -2.38 -5.65
C PRO A 1105 -36.50 -1.16 -5.00
N ASP A 1106 -37.10 -1.36 -3.82
CA ASP A 1106 -37.93 -0.34 -3.16
C ASP A 1106 -37.12 0.71 -2.40
N PHE A 1107 -37.49 1.99 -2.52
CA PHE A 1107 -36.76 3.08 -1.85
C PHE A 1107 -36.96 3.09 -0.33
N THR A 1108 -38.17 2.80 0.15
CA THR A 1108 -38.48 2.82 1.58
C THR A 1108 -37.77 1.69 2.29
N TYR A 1109 -37.76 0.50 1.70
CA TYR A 1109 -36.97 -0.64 2.20
C TYR A 1109 -35.48 -0.32 2.23
N PHE A 1110 -34.95 0.37 1.20
CA PHE A 1110 -33.56 0.80 1.20
C PHE A 1110 -33.24 1.68 2.41
N VAL A 1111 -34.04 2.72 2.68
CA VAL A 1111 -33.79 3.65 3.79
C VAL A 1111 -33.87 2.96 5.16
N GLU A 1112 -34.83 2.06 5.34
CA GLU A 1112 -35.12 1.44 6.65
C GLU A 1112 -34.28 0.20 6.96
N LYS A 1113 -33.79 -0.52 5.94
CA LYS A 1113 -33.12 -1.82 6.11
C LYS A 1113 -31.72 -1.87 5.51
N VAL A 1114 -31.50 -1.28 4.34
CA VAL A 1114 -30.20 -1.36 3.63
C VAL A 1114 -29.25 -0.25 4.05
N GLN A 1115 -29.72 1.00 4.10
CA GLN A 1115 -28.89 2.14 4.48
C GLN A 1115 -28.32 2.01 5.92
N PRO A 1116 -29.06 1.51 6.92
CA PRO A 1116 -28.50 1.25 8.25
C PRO A 1116 -27.36 0.24 8.22
N ILE A 1117 -27.45 -0.80 7.38
CA ILE A 1117 -26.35 -1.75 7.17
C ILE A 1117 -25.13 -1.05 6.57
N LEU A 1118 -25.33 -0.19 5.56
CA LEU A 1118 -24.24 0.57 4.94
C LEU A 1118 -23.62 1.60 5.89
N ALA A 1119 -24.37 2.07 6.89
CA ALA A 1119 -23.92 3.03 7.90
C ALA A 1119 -23.38 2.37 9.18
N ALA A 1120 -23.67 1.09 9.41
CA ALA A 1120 -23.25 0.35 10.59
C ALA A 1120 -21.73 0.10 10.58
N ARG A 1121 -21.11 0.27 11.75
CA ARG A 1121 -19.68 0.03 11.95
C ARG A 1121 -19.44 -1.45 12.28
N GLY A 1122 -18.46 -2.05 11.64
CA GLY A 1122 -17.98 -3.40 11.96
C GLY A 1122 -17.09 -3.42 13.21
N SER A 1123 -16.56 -4.60 13.56
CA SER A 1123 -15.64 -4.79 14.68
C SER A 1123 -14.30 -4.04 14.51
N ASP A 1124 -13.99 -3.66 13.27
CA ASP A 1124 -12.85 -2.78 12.92
C ASP A 1124 -13.20 -1.28 12.99
N GLY A 1125 -14.39 -0.94 13.52
CA GLY A 1125 -14.86 0.43 13.68
C GLY A 1125 -15.34 1.13 12.39
N LYS A 1126 -15.38 0.45 11.24
CA LYS A 1126 -15.64 1.07 9.93
C LYS A 1126 -17.01 0.70 9.36
N ALA A 1127 -17.61 1.63 8.61
CA ALA A 1127 -18.86 1.42 7.86
C ALA A 1127 -18.66 1.60 6.35
N CYS A 1128 -19.53 1.00 5.54
CA CYS A 1128 -19.48 1.15 4.07
C CYS A 1128 -19.56 2.63 3.68
N MET A 1129 -20.44 3.42 4.32
CA MET A 1129 -20.62 4.84 4.07
C MET A 1129 -19.34 5.66 4.31
N MET A 1130 -18.48 5.22 5.23
CA MET A 1130 -17.23 5.89 5.52
C MET A 1130 -16.21 5.61 4.38
N CYS A 1131 -16.05 4.34 3.97
CA CYS A 1131 -15.14 3.95 2.88
C CYS A 1131 -15.60 4.47 1.51
N HIS A 1132 -16.91 4.60 1.31
CA HIS A 1132 -17.53 4.99 0.04
C HIS A 1132 -17.86 6.50 -0.06
N ALA A 1133 -17.39 7.32 0.88
CA ALA A 1133 -17.68 8.75 0.91
C ALA A 1133 -17.22 9.51 -0.36
N THR A 1134 -16.12 9.07 -0.96
CA THR A 1134 -15.53 9.66 -2.17
C THR A 1134 -15.43 8.66 -3.33
N HIS A 1135 -16.02 7.48 -3.21
CA HIS A 1135 -15.91 6.43 -4.22
C HIS A 1135 -16.60 6.86 -5.52
N ALA A 1136 -15.94 6.66 -6.67
CA ALA A 1136 -16.39 7.20 -7.96
C ALA A 1136 -17.76 6.67 -8.42
N ILE A 1137 -17.99 5.35 -8.32
CA ILE A 1137 -19.24 4.71 -8.79
C ILE A 1137 -20.27 4.58 -7.66
N PHE A 1138 -19.93 3.84 -6.61
CA PHE A 1138 -20.77 3.63 -5.43
C PHE A 1138 -20.48 4.67 -4.35
N LYS A 1139 -20.84 5.94 -4.60
CA LYS A 1139 -20.66 7.02 -3.62
C LYS A 1139 -21.76 7.00 -2.57
N LEU A 1140 -21.39 7.06 -1.29
CA LEU A 1140 -22.34 7.16 -0.17
C LEU A 1140 -22.16 8.49 0.58
N THR A 1141 -23.25 9.19 0.87
CA THR A 1141 -23.29 10.47 1.57
C THR A 1141 -24.39 10.44 2.64
N PRO A 1142 -24.58 11.50 3.45
CA PRO A 1142 -25.74 11.60 4.32
C PRO A 1142 -27.10 11.66 3.59
N ASP A 1143 -27.13 11.86 2.26
CA ASP A 1143 -28.35 11.91 1.45
C ASP A 1143 -28.80 10.51 0.99
N ALA A 1144 -29.90 10.02 1.59
CA ALA A 1144 -30.50 8.72 1.29
C ALA A 1144 -30.91 8.54 -0.18
N ARG A 1145 -31.34 9.60 -0.86
CA ARG A 1145 -31.77 9.52 -2.27
C ARG A 1145 -30.59 9.44 -3.22
N ALA A 1146 -29.53 10.19 -2.94
CA ALA A 1146 -28.25 10.04 -3.64
C ALA A 1146 -27.69 8.63 -3.44
N ASN A 1147 -27.71 8.12 -2.21
CA ASN A 1147 -27.25 6.77 -1.88
C ASN A 1147 -28.02 5.71 -2.66
N TYR A 1148 -29.36 5.72 -2.62
CA TYR A 1148 -30.18 4.78 -3.38
C TYR A 1148 -29.81 4.77 -4.87
N THR A 1149 -29.70 5.95 -5.49
CA THR A 1149 -29.34 6.08 -6.90
C THR A 1149 -27.94 5.52 -7.20
N ASN A 1150 -26.98 5.71 -6.31
CA ASN A 1150 -25.63 5.17 -6.45
C ASN A 1150 -25.59 3.66 -6.20
N THR A 1151 -26.38 3.14 -5.26
CA THR A 1151 -26.52 1.71 -4.99
C THR A 1151 -27.08 0.98 -6.22
N LEU A 1152 -28.04 1.57 -6.94
CA LEU A 1152 -28.59 0.99 -8.17
C LEU A 1152 -27.52 0.72 -9.24
N LYS A 1153 -26.40 1.45 -9.24
CA LYS A 1153 -25.29 1.28 -10.20
C LYS A 1153 -24.44 0.02 -9.94
N VAL A 1154 -24.58 -0.59 -8.76
CA VAL A 1154 -23.74 -1.72 -8.31
C VAL A 1154 -24.55 -2.97 -7.96
N ILE A 1155 -25.81 -3.03 -8.39
CA ILE A 1155 -26.67 -4.20 -8.24
C ILE A 1155 -27.12 -4.74 -9.60
N ASN A 1156 -27.41 -6.04 -9.65
CA ASN A 1156 -27.95 -6.73 -10.81
C ASN A 1156 -29.31 -7.33 -10.44
N THR A 1157 -30.41 -6.73 -10.90
CA THR A 1157 -31.77 -7.21 -10.57
C THR A 1157 -32.17 -8.48 -11.32
N THR A 1158 -31.46 -8.85 -12.39
CA THR A 1158 -31.69 -10.09 -13.16
C THR A 1158 -30.99 -11.27 -12.50
N GLU A 1159 -29.78 -11.05 -11.99
CA GLU A 1159 -28.97 -12.01 -11.25
C GLU A 1159 -28.52 -11.37 -9.91
N PRO A 1160 -29.41 -11.29 -8.89
CA PRO A 1160 -29.20 -10.55 -7.64
C PRO A 1160 -27.88 -10.85 -6.97
N ARG A 1161 -27.47 -12.12 -6.96
CA ARG A 1161 -26.22 -12.58 -6.35
C ARG A 1161 -24.96 -12.10 -7.08
N LYS A 1162 -25.06 -11.74 -8.36
CA LYS A 1162 -23.97 -11.13 -9.13
C LYS A 1162 -23.84 -9.63 -8.88
N SER A 1163 -24.62 -9.07 -7.95
CA SER A 1163 -24.48 -7.68 -7.51
C SER A 1163 -23.14 -7.45 -6.81
N LEU A 1164 -22.41 -6.42 -7.23
CA LEU A 1164 -21.15 -6.02 -6.58
C LEU A 1164 -21.34 -5.69 -5.09
N LEU A 1165 -22.49 -5.11 -4.74
CA LEU A 1165 -22.87 -4.82 -3.36
C LEU A 1165 -22.94 -6.05 -2.46
N LEU A 1166 -23.23 -7.21 -3.04
CA LEU A 1166 -23.27 -8.50 -2.34
C LEU A 1166 -21.91 -9.18 -2.37
N ILE A 1167 -21.25 -9.26 -3.52
CA ILE A 1167 -20.00 -10.02 -3.70
C ILE A 1167 -18.81 -9.38 -3.01
N LYS A 1168 -18.63 -8.06 -3.13
CA LYS A 1168 -17.41 -7.42 -2.64
C LYS A 1168 -17.24 -7.56 -1.13
N PRO A 1169 -18.25 -7.30 -0.29
CA PRO A 1169 -18.04 -7.36 1.15
C PRO A 1169 -18.02 -8.78 1.75
N THR A 1170 -18.21 -9.85 0.96
CA THR A 1170 -17.98 -11.26 1.37
C THR A 1170 -16.56 -11.75 1.08
N ARG A 1171 -15.60 -10.84 0.88
CA ARG A 1171 -14.26 -11.24 0.43
C ARG A 1171 -13.23 -10.61 1.34
N PRO A 1172 -12.26 -11.39 1.84
CA PRO A 1172 -11.17 -10.82 2.60
C PRO A 1172 -10.30 -9.94 1.69
N ASN A 1173 -9.37 -9.21 2.31
CA ASN A 1173 -8.47 -8.30 1.59
C ASN A 1173 -7.45 -9.02 0.67
N ASP A 1174 -7.39 -10.35 0.74
CA ASP A 1174 -6.33 -11.26 0.30
C ASP A 1174 -6.51 -11.85 -1.11
N ALA A 1175 -7.58 -11.52 -1.84
CA ALA A 1175 -7.75 -11.93 -3.25
C ALA A 1175 -6.78 -11.19 -4.22
N VAL A 1176 -5.62 -10.74 -3.72
CA VAL A 1176 -4.51 -10.13 -4.49
C VAL A 1176 -3.89 -11.12 -5.49
N GLY A 1177 -4.30 -12.39 -5.41
CA GLY A 1177 -3.86 -13.49 -6.23
C GLY A 1177 -4.71 -13.82 -7.45
N ASP A 1178 -5.74 -13.08 -7.90
CA ASP A 1178 -6.33 -13.35 -9.24
C ASP A 1178 -7.05 -12.13 -9.81
N ALA A 1179 -6.54 -11.61 -10.93
CA ALA A 1179 -7.12 -10.45 -11.59
C ALA A 1179 -8.46 -10.76 -12.30
N ASN A 1180 -8.72 -12.02 -12.67
CA ASN A 1180 -10.04 -12.45 -13.16
C ASN A 1180 -11.08 -12.48 -12.03
N LEU A 1181 -10.62 -12.56 -10.78
CA LEU A 1181 -11.41 -12.40 -9.57
C LEU A 1181 -11.36 -10.95 -9.03
N TYR A 1182 -11.01 -9.94 -9.83
CA TYR A 1182 -11.04 -8.54 -9.38
C TYR A 1182 -12.42 -8.12 -8.83
N LEU A 1183 -13.52 -8.69 -9.34
CA LEU A 1183 -14.86 -8.52 -8.77
C LEU A 1183 -14.97 -9.06 -7.33
N ALA A 1184 -14.15 -10.04 -6.96
CA ALA A 1184 -14.01 -10.64 -5.64
C ALA A 1184 -12.95 -9.97 -4.74
N THR A 1185 -12.39 -8.81 -5.10
CA THR A 1185 -11.56 -8.01 -4.16
C THR A 1185 -12.38 -6.87 -3.56
N HIS A 1186 -12.25 -6.64 -2.26
CA HIS A 1186 -12.82 -5.47 -1.59
C HIS A 1186 -11.77 -4.84 -0.69
N ASN A 1187 -11.28 -3.67 -1.08
CA ASN A 1187 -10.26 -2.93 -0.31
C ASN A 1187 -10.74 -2.54 1.10
N GLY A 1188 -12.05 -2.56 1.33
CA GLY A 1188 -12.62 -2.38 2.67
C GLY A 1188 -12.51 -3.62 3.56
N GLY A 1189 -12.01 -4.75 3.07
CA GLY A 1189 -12.00 -6.03 3.77
C GLY A 1189 -13.38 -6.69 3.80
N GLU A 1190 -13.42 -7.91 4.35
CA GLU A 1190 -14.67 -8.62 4.59
C GLU A 1190 -15.54 -7.82 5.57
N ARG A 1191 -16.80 -7.57 5.20
CA ARG A 1191 -17.81 -6.92 6.06
C ARG A 1191 -18.86 -7.91 6.56
N TRP A 1192 -19.02 -8.98 5.80
CA TRP A 1192 -19.93 -10.05 6.07
C TRP A 1192 -19.11 -11.21 6.65
N VAL A 1193 -18.88 -11.28 7.97
CA VAL A 1193 -17.99 -12.27 8.64
C VAL A 1193 -18.45 -13.74 8.46
N ALA A 1194 -19.63 -13.95 7.88
CA ALA A 1194 -20.17 -15.24 7.46
C ALA A 1194 -20.50 -15.28 5.95
N ASN A 1195 -19.97 -14.34 5.17
CA ASN A 1195 -20.16 -14.19 3.74
C ASN A 1195 -21.64 -14.16 3.33
N GLU A 1196 -22.04 -15.04 2.41
CA GLU A 1196 -23.43 -15.17 1.97
C GLU A 1196 -24.36 -15.61 3.10
N ASP A 1197 -23.79 -16.22 4.13
CA ASP A 1197 -24.48 -16.53 5.36
C ASP A 1197 -24.43 -15.37 6.33
N SER A 1198 -24.20 -14.10 5.98
CA SER A 1198 -24.35 -12.99 6.93
C SER A 1198 -25.78 -12.44 6.97
N PRO A 1199 -26.25 -11.90 8.12
CA PRO A 1199 -27.58 -11.33 8.19
C PRO A 1199 -27.77 -10.13 7.27
N GLU A 1200 -26.69 -9.38 7.03
CA GLU A 1200 -26.65 -8.21 6.17
C GLU A 1200 -26.73 -8.57 4.69
N TYR A 1201 -25.95 -9.55 4.23
CA TYR A 1201 -26.01 -10.07 2.86
C TYR A 1201 -27.44 -10.48 2.50
N ALA A 1202 -28.08 -11.26 3.36
CA ALA A 1202 -29.45 -11.72 3.16
C ALA A 1202 -30.46 -10.55 3.11
N THR A 1203 -30.32 -9.55 3.98
CA THR A 1203 -31.22 -8.38 4.00
C THR A 1203 -31.11 -7.55 2.71
N ILE A 1204 -29.89 -7.36 2.20
CA ILE A 1204 -29.63 -6.65 0.94
C ILE A 1204 -30.12 -7.47 -0.25
N LEU A 1205 -29.93 -8.79 -0.24
CA LEU A 1205 -30.41 -9.67 -1.28
C LEU A 1205 -31.95 -9.68 -1.36
N GLU A 1206 -32.66 -9.68 -0.22
CA GLU A 1206 -34.11 -9.53 -0.16
C GLU A 1206 -34.57 -8.23 -0.84
N TRP A 1207 -33.87 -7.12 -0.59
CA TRP A 1207 -34.15 -5.84 -1.23
C TRP A 1207 -33.96 -5.88 -2.76
N ILE A 1208 -32.86 -6.47 -3.24
CA ILE A 1208 -32.58 -6.61 -4.69
C ILE A 1208 -33.63 -7.52 -5.36
N ARG A 1209 -34.13 -8.52 -4.63
CA ARG A 1209 -35.26 -9.39 -5.03
C ARG A 1209 -36.63 -8.68 -4.95
N GLY A 1210 -36.66 -7.42 -4.50
CA GLY A 1210 -37.85 -6.58 -4.52
C GLY A 1210 -38.71 -6.65 -3.26
N ALA A 1211 -38.13 -7.02 -2.12
CA ALA A 1211 -38.79 -6.90 -0.83
C ALA A 1211 -39.26 -5.46 -0.59
N LYS A 1212 -40.44 -5.33 0.02
CA LYS A 1212 -41.06 -4.06 0.40
C LYS A 1212 -41.41 -4.10 1.86
N LEU A 1213 -41.38 -2.95 2.51
CA LEU A 1213 -41.97 -2.82 3.83
C LEU A 1213 -43.51 -2.81 3.69
N PRO A 1214 -44.23 -3.42 4.65
CA PRO A 1214 -45.69 -3.47 4.66
C PRO A 1214 -46.37 -2.09 4.59
#